data_AF-A0A8T4EZU5-F1
#
_entry.id   AF-A0A8T4EZU5-F1
#
_cell.length_a   1.000
_cell.length_b   1.000
_cell.length_c   1.000
_cell.angle_alpha   90.00
_cell.angle_beta   90.00
_cell.angle_gamma   90.00
#
_symmetry.space_group_name_H-M   'P 1'
#
loop_
_entity.id
_entity.type
_entity.pdbx_description
1 polymer ?
#
loop_
_entity_poly.entity_id
_entity_poly.type
_entity_poly.pdbx_seq_one_letter_code
_entity_poly.pdbx_strand_id
1 'polypeptide(L)'
;MRPTCLHLESFGSFREPMTVSFSDVDYFALVGPTGAGKSTVIDAICFALYGTVPRWDNENVIAHALAPSADSGAVALVFETAGRRYAVVRSLRRDAKGKVHTKEARLDELDRRVPAGAELPELLAAVVRPIAEGETVTAEVQRVTGLEYRFFTQCVVLPQGKFAEFLHSKPRQRQDLLVQLLDAEVYEKVRKRAEHAEGLARQRAELSRTELSHLRGVGEQEERAAAERLERLRALRDRAQGDLDALRGHDETIRKLAELRAATAQTVAALGALAMPADVPTLAESQQAADLEVTARAADVDRLTEEEQRAHDAATGLGDKAALAMALAAHQDKERSARDLATAETESDRSRQVLGERIAQAERAQAALEEAEHQRDRLRDAHTAADLAQRLVVGEPCPTCLRPVAELPRHHDLSDLRTAERTVAARRTAMEQAIRTRHAADAESVQLVRRVQELRRRLAELESRAAGGEDAAERLRAIDVAERQAMAARKAARQARDLLTAARRGADELRVKAEQSWRDVDAARDTVVALGAPALDRQDLGRAWGALLVWRDEVMVRERHALGAHDEEIADARRRREEAQAALMALLSEHEIRVDPRGGAGEAITAAVTAAAGWLDRVTADRARAARLAEQAAASEQEARVARELALLLRADRFERWLCEEALGLLASAASQTLHELSDGQYELGLSDKGDIEVIDHAEAGMRRSVRTLSGGETFQAALALALALSSQVAGLAATAARSLDSIFLDEGFGTLDPATLDTVATTLERLATSQERMVGVVTHVPALADRVPVRFEVSRDAKGSHLRKAAS
;
A
#
# COMPACT_ATOMS: atom_id res chain seq x y z
N MET A 1 -47.48 -79.91 -12.49
CA MET A 1 -46.97 -81.13 -11.80
C MET A 1 -47.52 -82.38 -12.49
N ARG A 2 -46.65 -83.24 -13.01
CA ARG A 2 -46.94 -84.54 -13.65
C ARG A 2 -46.00 -85.61 -13.07
N PRO A 3 -46.48 -86.67 -12.39
CA PRO A 3 -45.60 -87.72 -11.88
C PRO A 3 -45.03 -88.56 -13.03
N THR A 4 -43.77 -88.98 -12.93
CA THR A 4 -43.11 -89.86 -13.90
C THR A 4 -42.72 -91.20 -13.29
N CYS A 5 -42.39 -91.24 -12.01
CA CYS A 5 -42.03 -92.47 -11.31
C CYS A 5 -42.40 -92.36 -9.82
N LEU A 6 -43.02 -93.40 -9.27
CA LEU A 6 -43.36 -93.53 -7.85
C LEU A 6 -42.76 -94.79 -7.27
N HIS A 7 -42.07 -94.66 -6.14
CA HIS A 7 -41.51 -95.78 -5.39
C HIS A 7 -42.11 -95.84 -3.99
N LEU A 8 -42.45 -97.05 -3.57
CA LEU A 8 -43.08 -97.37 -2.30
C LEU A 8 -42.30 -98.48 -1.61
N GLU A 9 -41.90 -98.25 -0.37
CA GLU A 9 -41.29 -99.26 0.49
C GLU A 9 -41.97 -99.21 1.86
N SER A 10 -42.63 -100.30 2.24
CA SER A 10 -43.35 -100.42 3.52
C SER A 10 -44.37 -99.30 3.80
N PHE A 11 -44.97 -98.72 2.75
CA PHE A 11 -45.91 -97.60 2.85
C PHE A 11 -47.38 -98.08 2.85
N GLY A 12 -48.10 -97.79 3.94
CA GLY A 12 -49.51 -98.13 4.11
C GLY A 12 -49.80 -99.62 3.89
N SER A 13 -50.53 -99.94 2.81
CA SER A 13 -50.88 -101.31 2.44
C SER A 13 -49.84 -102.02 1.55
N PHE A 14 -48.85 -101.29 1.02
CA PHE A 14 -47.74 -101.81 0.21
C PHE A 14 -46.56 -102.15 1.12
N ARG A 15 -46.32 -103.45 1.38
CA ARG A 15 -45.28 -103.89 2.34
C ARG A 15 -43.95 -104.23 1.67
N GLU A 16 -43.98 -104.77 0.46
CA GLU A 16 -42.76 -105.07 -0.32
C GLU A 16 -42.35 -103.83 -1.15
N PRO A 17 -41.04 -103.62 -1.41
CA PRO A 17 -40.57 -102.53 -2.26
C PRO A 17 -41.15 -102.61 -3.67
N MET A 18 -41.67 -101.50 -4.16
CA MET A 18 -42.33 -101.43 -5.44
C MET A 18 -42.04 -100.11 -6.16
N THR A 19 -41.78 -100.16 -7.46
CA THR A 19 -41.62 -98.98 -8.32
C THR A 19 -42.64 -99.02 -9.46
N VAL A 20 -43.29 -97.87 -9.71
CA VAL A 20 -44.30 -97.67 -10.76
C VAL A 20 -43.82 -96.56 -11.69
N SER A 21 -43.73 -96.84 -12.99
CA SER A 21 -43.44 -95.83 -14.00
C SER A 21 -44.73 -95.29 -14.61
N PHE A 22 -44.85 -93.97 -14.64
CA PHE A 22 -45.91 -93.19 -15.30
C PHE A 22 -45.38 -92.42 -16.53
N SER A 23 -44.11 -92.63 -16.90
CA SER A 23 -43.40 -91.85 -17.92
C SER A 23 -44.03 -91.89 -19.32
N ASP A 24 -44.71 -92.99 -19.66
CA ASP A 24 -45.31 -93.26 -20.96
C ASP A 24 -46.85 -93.25 -20.91
N VAL A 25 -47.43 -92.59 -19.90
CA VAL A 25 -48.86 -92.67 -19.61
C VAL A 25 -49.46 -91.27 -19.52
N ASP A 26 -50.51 -91.02 -20.31
CA ASP A 26 -51.33 -89.79 -20.22
C ASP A 26 -52.73 -90.07 -19.66
N TYR A 27 -53.27 -91.28 -19.85
CA TYR A 27 -54.58 -91.68 -19.30
C TYR A 27 -54.52 -93.08 -18.72
N PHE A 28 -54.78 -93.20 -17.42
CA PHE A 28 -54.73 -94.49 -16.74
C PHE A 28 -55.79 -94.67 -15.66
N ALA A 29 -56.10 -95.96 -15.41
CA ALA A 29 -56.99 -96.38 -14.35
C ALA A 29 -56.25 -97.21 -13.30
N LEU A 30 -56.47 -96.92 -12.02
CA LEU A 30 -56.12 -97.79 -10.90
C LEU A 30 -57.34 -98.68 -10.62
N VAL A 31 -57.21 -99.98 -10.89
CA VAL A 31 -58.33 -100.95 -10.87
C VAL A 31 -58.04 -102.07 -9.88
N GLY A 32 -59.04 -102.50 -9.11
CA GLY A 32 -58.88 -103.55 -8.10
C GLY A 32 -60.02 -103.57 -7.08
N PRO A 33 -60.18 -104.64 -6.30
CA PRO A 33 -61.27 -104.75 -5.33
C PRO A 33 -61.19 -103.66 -4.25
N THR A 34 -62.33 -103.34 -3.63
CA THR A 34 -62.38 -102.37 -2.52
C THR A 34 -61.44 -102.82 -1.39
N GLY A 35 -60.59 -101.91 -0.90
CA GLY A 35 -59.59 -102.24 0.13
C GLY A 35 -58.30 -102.90 -0.38
N ALA A 36 -58.09 -103.01 -1.70
CA ALA A 36 -56.85 -103.52 -2.29
C ALA A 36 -55.66 -102.54 -2.20
N GLY A 37 -55.90 -101.26 -1.88
CA GLY A 37 -54.84 -100.25 -1.75
C GLY A 37 -54.76 -99.24 -2.90
N LYS A 38 -55.79 -99.13 -3.76
CA LYS A 38 -55.80 -98.20 -4.92
C LYS A 38 -55.48 -96.76 -4.53
N SER A 39 -56.25 -96.17 -3.61
CA SER A 39 -56.00 -94.79 -3.18
C SER A 39 -54.75 -94.65 -2.30
N THR A 40 -54.12 -95.75 -1.86
CA THR A 40 -52.80 -95.70 -1.19
C THR A 40 -51.70 -95.24 -2.16
N VAL A 41 -51.88 -95.48 -3.47
CA VAL A 41 -50.96 -94.98 -4.51
C VAL A 41 -51.03 -93.45 -4.61
N ILE A 42 -52.24 -92.89 -4.63
CA ILE A 42 -52.46 -91.44 -4.63
C ILE A 42 -51.98 -90.82 -3.32
N ASP A 43 -52.30 -91.46 -2.19
CA ASP A 43 -51.80 -91.04 -0.88
C ASP A 43 -50.27 -90.98 -0.85
N ALA A 44 -49.58 -91.90 -1.51
CA ALA A 44 -48.13 -91.87 -1.56
C ALA A 44 -47.59 -90.69 -2.39
N ILE A 45 -48.26 -90.31 -3.48
CA ILE A 45 -47.92 -89.10 -4.24
C ILE A 45 -48.09 -87.86 -3.34
N CYS A 46 -49.23 -87.75 -2.66
CA CYS A 46 -49.50 -86.67 -1.70
C CYS A 46 -48.47 -86.65 -0.56
N PHE A 47 -48.15 -87.82 0.00
CA PHE A 47 -47.19 -87.96 1.08
C PHE A 47 -45.79 -87.55 0.63
N ALA A 48 -45.36 -88.00 -0.55
CA ALA A 48 -44.05 -87.64 -1.10
C ALA A 48 -43.92 -86.11 -1.22
N LEU A 49 -44.92 -85.44 -1.78
CA LEU A 49 -44.92 -83.99 -1.95
C LEU A 49 -45.03 -83.24 -0.63
N TYR A 50 -46.08 -83.50 0.15
CA TYR A 50 -46.48 -82.64 1.28
C TYR A 50 -46.20 -83.23 2.67
N GLY A 51 -45.84 -84.51 2.75
CA GLY A 51 -45.60 -85.22 4.01
C GLY A 51 -46.88 -85.68 4.71
N THR A 52 -48.03 -85.57 4.05
CA THR A 52 -49.34 -85.91 4.59
C THR A 52 -50.28 -86.40 3.48
N VAL A 53 -51.42 -87.01 3.84
CA VAL A 53 -52.37 -87.60 2.88
C VAL A 53 -53.82 -87.22 3.19
N PRO A 54 -54.71 -87.21 2.17
CA PRO A 54 -56.07 -86.69 2.34
C PRO A 54 -56.96 -87.48 3.30
N ARG A 55 -56.66 -88.78 3.49
CA ARG A 55 -57.46 -89.76 4.24
C ARG A 55 -57.17 -89.80 5.75
N TRP A 56 -56.14 -89.10 6.24
CA TRP A 56 -55.79 -89.13 7.67
C TRP A 56 -56.55 -88.10 8.52
N ASP A 57 -57.45 -87.32 7.92
CA ASP A 57 -58.26 -86.23 8.51
C ASP A 57 -57.47 -85.08 9.18
N ASN A 58 -56.21 -85.31 9.57
CA ASN A 58 -55.30 -84.35 10.19
C ASN A 58 -53.92 -84.48 9.57
N GLU A 59 -53.38 -83.32 9.15
CA GLU A 59 -52.12 -83.23 8.42
C GLU A 59 -50.90 -83.77 9.19
N ASN A 60 -50.98 -83.81 10.53
CA ASN A 60 -49.88 -84.24 11.41
C ASN A 60 -49.80 -85.75 11.68
N VAL A 61 -50.72 -86.55 11.14
CA VAL A 61 -50.84 -87.98 11.49
C VAL A 61 -49.99 -88.85 10.57
N ILE A 62 -48.70 -88.99 10.87
CA ILE A 62 -47.79 -89.85 10.08
C ILE A 62 -47.75 -91.32 10.53
N ALA A 63 -48.45 -91.67 11.62
CA ALA A 63 -48.43 -93.01 12.19
C ALA A 63 -48.94 -94.09 11.22
N HIS A 64 -49.84 -93.71 10.29
CA HIS A 64 -50.43 -94.60 9.30
C HIS A 64 -49.60 -94.72 8.00
N ALA A 65 -48.53 -93.93 7.87
CA ALA A 65 -47.66 -93.93 6.69
C ALA A 65 -46.86 -95.23 6.58
N LEU A 66 -46.38 -95.76 7.72
CA LEU A 66 -45.55 -96.95 7.78
C LEU A 66 -46.38 -98.19 8.12
N ALA A 67 -46.17 -99.28 7.39
CA ALA A 67 -46.85 -100.55 7.65
C ALA A 67 -46.66 -100.98 9.13
N PRO A 68 -47.69 -101.53 9.81
CA PRO A 68 -47.61 -101.86 11.23
C PRO A 68 -46.46 -102.82 11.60
N SER A 69 -46.07 -103.69 10.68
CA SER A 69 -45.02 -104.70 10.83
C SER A 69 -43.62 -104.23 10.37
N ALA A 70 -43.47 -102.97 9.94
CA ALA A 70 -42.21 -102.44 9.42
C ALA A 70 -41.57 -101.44 10.39
N ASP A 71 -40.24 -101.49 10.49
CA ASP A 71 -39.41 -100.56 11.28
C ASP A 71 -38.91 -99.36 10.46
N SER A 72 -38.87 -99.49 9.14
CA SER A 72 -38.51 -98.42 8.20
C SER A 72 -39.23 -98.57 6.87
N GLY A 73 -39.35 -97.46 6.14
CA GLY A 73 -39.91 -97.42 4.80
C GLY A 73 -39.50 -96.15 4.07
N ALA A 74 -39.80 -96.07 2.77
CA ALA A 74 -39.46 -94.92 1.95
C ALA A 74 -40.53 -94.69 0.89
N VAL A 75 -40.76 -93.42 0.57
CA VAL A 75 -41.56 -93.01 -0.58
C VAL A 75 -40.71 -92.04 -1.40
N ALA A 76 -40.53 -92.35 -2.68
CA ALA A 76 -39.88 -91.45 -3.62
C ALA A 76 -40.79 -91.16 -4.80
N LEU A 77 -40.89 -89.90 -5.18
CA LEU A 77 -41.66 -89.44 -6.32
C LEU A 77 -40.77 -88.60 -7.23
N VAL A 78 -40.66 -89.00 -8.48
CA VAL A 78 -40.11 -88.18 -9.56
C VAL A 78 -41.27 -87.57 -10.33
N PHE A 79 -41.21 -86.25 -10.55
CA PHE A 79 -42.25 -85.51 -11.25
C PHE A 79 -41.69 -84.36 -12.09
N GLU A 80 -42.46 -83.91 -13.06
CA GLU A 80 -42.16 -82.73 -13.87
C GLU A 80 -43.16 -81.60 -13.58
N THR A 81 -42.69 -80.35 -13.54
CA THR A 81 -43.56 -79.17 -13.42
C THR A 81 -42.84 -77.97 -14.03
N ALA A 82 -43.56 -77.10 -14.72
CA ALA A 82 -43.00 -75.89 -15.36
C ALA A 82 -41.73 -76.16 -16.23
N GLY A 83 -41.69 -77.31 -16.92
CA GLY A 83 -40.57 -77.70 -17.77
C GLY A 83 -39.29 -78.15 -17.03
N ARG A 84 -39.36 -78.44 -15.72
CA ARG A 84 -38.25 -78.96 -14.91
C ARG A 84 -38.64 -80.29 -14.27
N ARG A 85 -37.64 -81.13 -13.97
CA ARG A 85 -37.84 -82.43 -13.31
C ARG A 85 -37.30 -82.39 -11.89
N TYR A 86 -38.05 -82.97 -10.97
CA TYR A 86 -37.74 -82.98 -9.55
C TYR A 86 -37.91 -84.38 -8.98
N ALA A 87 -37.13 -84.71 -7.95
CA ALA A 87 -37.34 -85.88 -7.11
C ALA A 87 -37.55 -85.45 -5.67
N VAL A 88 -38.60 -85.97 -5.05
CA VAL A 88 -38.83 -85.84 -3.61
C VAL A 88 -38.75 -87.22 -2.98
N VAL A 89 -37.96 -87.35 -1.92
CA VAL A 89 -37.74 -88.61 -1.19
C VAL A 89 -38.05 -88.37 0.27
N ARG A 90 -38.89 -89.22 0.86
CA ARG A 90 -39.20 -89.23 2.29
C ARG A 90 -38.98 -90.62 2.86
N SER A 91 -38.07 -90.75 3.82
CA SER A 91 -37.87 -92.00 4.56
C SER A 91 -38.53 -91.93 5.93
N LEU A 92 -39.13 -93.04 6.34
CA LEU A 92 -39.88 -93.22 7.57
C LEU A 92 -39.13 -94.19 8.47
N ARG A 93 -39.20 -93.96 9.79
CA ARG A 93 -38.66 -94.87 10.80
C ARG A 93 -39.59 -94.99 12.00
N ARG A 94 -39.76 -96.20 12.52
CA ARG A 94 -40.40 -96.47 13.81
C ARG A 94 -39.34 -96.41 14.90
N ASP A 95 -39.60 -95.61 15.93
CA ASP A 95 -38.73 -95.57 17.11
C ASP A 95 -38.99 -96.78 18.04
N ALA A 96 -38.13 -96.96 19.04
CA ALA A 96 -38.28 -98.05 20.01
C ALA A 96 -39.57 -97.98 20.86
N LYS A 97 -40.29 -96.84 20.84
CA LYS A 97 -41.58 -96.64 21.52
C LYS A 97 -42.78 -96.88 20.58
N GLY A 98 -42.52 -97.31 19.35
CA GLY A 98 -43.55 -97.60 18.34
C GLY A 98 -44.06 -96.37 17.57
N LYS A 99 -43.51 -95.17 17.78
CA LYS A 99 -43.91 -93.94 17.08
C LYS A 99 -43.19 -93.81 15.75
N VAL A 100 -43.94 -93.51 14.69
CA VAL A 100 -43.39 -93.28 13.34
C VAL A 100 -42.97 -91.81 13.23
N HIS A 101 -41.79 -91.57 12.67
CA HIS A 101 -41.28 -90.24 12.31
C HIS A 101 -40.64 -90.26 10.92
N THR A 102 -40.61 -89.10 10.26
CA THR A 102 -39.83 -88.91 9.03
C THR A 102 -38.35 -88.81 9.42
N LYS A 103 -37.54 -89.75 8.94
CA LYS A 103 -36.10 -89.81 9.22
C LYS A 103 -35.34 -88.84 8.31
N GLU A 104 -35.63 -88.86 7.02
CA GLU A 104 -35.04 -87.97 6.02
C GLU A 104 -36.13 -87.49 5.06
N ALA A 105 -36.06 -86.23 4.66
CA ALA A 105 -36.83 -85.67 3.57
C ALA A 105 -35.90 -84.83 2.71
N ARG A 106 -35.93 -84.97 1.39
CA ARG A 106 -35.18 -84.12 0.45
C ARG A 106 -35.95 -83.86 -0.83
N LEU A 107 -35.67 -82.72 -1.44
CA LEU A 107 -36.15 -82.31 -2.75
C LEU A 107 -34.95 -81.92 -3.63
N ASP A 108 -34.83 -82.55 -4.79
CA ASP A 108 -33.72 -82.40 -5.73
C ASP A 108 -34.23 -81.98 -7.12
N GLU A 109 -33.50 -81.09 -7.81
CA GLU A 109 -33.70 -80.84 -9.25
C GLU A 109 -32.89 -81.88 -10.04
N LEU A 110 -33.54 -82.55 -11.00
CA LEU A 110 -32.93 -83.63 -11.78
C LEU A 110 -32.61 -83.20 -13.22
N ASP A 111 -31.59 -83.83 -13.81
CA ASP A 111 -31.22 -83.62 -15.22
C ASP A 111 -32.24 -84.30 -16.15
N ARG A 112 -32.90 -83.50 -16.99
CA ARG A 112 -33.90 -83.97 -17.95
C ARG A 112 -33.29 -84.78 -19.11
N ARG A 113 -31.96 -84.77 -19.27
CA ARG A 113 -31.26 -85.59 -20.26
C ARG A 113 -31.36 -87.09 -19.97
N VAL A 114 -31.49 -87.47 -18.70
CA VAL A 114 -31.80 -88.85 -18.33
C VAL A 114 -33.25 -89.15 -18.75
N PRO A 115 -33.56 -90.24 -19.46
CA PRO A 115 -34.94 -90.53 -19.85
C PRO A 115 -35.87 -90.69 -18.64
N ALA A 116 -37.11 -90.21 -18.73
CA ALA A 116 -38.08 -90.32 -17.63
C ALA A 116 -38.43 -91.77 -17.26
N GLY A 117 -38.22 -92.72 -18.19
CA GLY A 117 -38.42 -94.15 -17.99
C GLY A 117 -37.20 -94.92 -17.46
N ALA A 118 -36.10 -94.23 -17.11
CA ALA A 118 -34.92 -94.87 -16.51
C ALA A 118 -35.24 -95.50 -15.14
N GLU A 119 -34.39 -96.41 -14.67
CA GLU A 119 -34.57 -97.02 -13.35
C GLU A 119 -34.42 -95.98 -12.23
N LEU A 120 -35.14 -96.18 -11.12
CA LEU A 120 -35.16 -95.23 -10.01
C LEU A 120 -33.75 -94.85 -9.48
N PRO A 121 -32.78 -95.77 -9.32
CA PRO A 121 -31.44 -95.40 -8.88
C PRO A 121 -30.72 -94.45 -9.86
N GLU A 122 -30.93 -94.61 -11.16
CA GLU A 122 -30.37 -93.75 -12.20
C GLU A 122 -31.02 -92.36 -12.16
N LEU A 123 -32.34 -92.29 -12.01
CA LEU A 123 -33.07 -91.03 -11.85
C LEU A 123 -32.62 -90.26 -10.60
N LEU A 124 -32.49 -90.94 -9.45
CA LEU A 124 -32.08 -90.31 -8.19
C LEU A 124 -30.58 -89.95 -8.15
N ALA A 125 -29.76 -90.51 -9.03
CA ALA A 125 -28.35 -90.12 -9.19
C ALA A 125 -28.17 -88.88 -10.08
N ALA A 126 -29.15 -88.57 -10.93
CA ALA A 126 -29.11 -87.48 -11.90
C ALA A 126 -29.40 -86.09 -11.29
N VAL A 127 -28.90 -85.80 -10.09
CA VAL A 127 -29.16 -84.55 -9.38
C VAL A 127 -28.35 -83.39 -9.98
N VAL A 128 -29.04 -82.36 -10.45
CA VAL A 128 -28.45 -81.08 -10.90
C VAL A 128 -28.09 -80.23 -9.69
N ARG A 129 -29.02 -80.10 -8.73
CA ARG A 129 -28.80 -79.40 -7.45
C ARG A 129 -29.82 -79.84 -6.39
N PRO A 130 -29.42 -79.87 -5.11
CA PRO A 130 -30.37 -79.98 -4.00
C PRO A 130 -31.16 -78.68 -3.84
N ILE A 131 -32.46 -78.79 -3.55
CA ILE A 131 -33.36 -77.64 -3.33
C ILE A 131 -33.67 -77.47 -1.85
N ALA A 132 -34.01 -78.56 -1.16
CA ALA A 132 -34.37 -78.54 0.26
C ALA A 132 -34.12 -79.88 0.95
N GLU A 133 -33.88 -79.81 2.25
CA GLU A 133 -33.75 -80.95 3.15
C GLU A 133 -34.52 -80.70 4.46
N GLY A 134 -34.95 -81.79 5.11
CA GLY A 134 -35.64 -81.75 6.41
C GLY A 134 -37.01 -81.07 6.34
N GLU A 135 -37.28 -80.18 7.31
CA GLU A 135 -38.59 -79.53 7.47
C GLU A 135 -38.93 -78.54 6.34
N THR A 136 -37.92 -78.03 5.62
CA THR A 136 -38.10 -77.04 4.53
C THR A 136 -38.64 -77.65 3.24
N VAL A 137 -38.57 -78.98 3.09
CA VAL A 137 -38.98 -79.69 1.87
C VAL A 137 -40.42 -79.40 1.49
N THR A 138 -41.35 -79.41 2.45
CA THR A 138 -42.76 -79.15 2.15
C THR A 138 -42.99 -77.73 1.62
N ALA A 139 -42.31 -76.72 2.19
CA ALA A 139 -42.43 -75.33 1.73
C ALA A 139 -41.83 -75.14 0.33
N GLU A 140 -40.68 -75.76 0.05
CA GLU A 140 -40.07 -75.70 -1.28
C GLU A 140 -40.85 -76.51 -2.33
N VAL A 141 -41.46 -77.64 -1.95
CA VAL A 141 -42.40 -78.36 -2.81
C VAL A 141 -43.59 -77.45 -3.15
N GLN A 142 -44.21 -76.78 -2.18
CA GLN A 142 -45.30 -75.82 -2.43
C GLN A 142 -44.88 -74.70 -3.39
N ARG A 143 -43.65 -74.20 -3.25
CA ARG A 143 -43.10 -73.17 -4.14
C ARG A 143 -42.85 -73.69 -5.56
N VAL A 144 -42.38 -74.93 -5.71
CA VAL A 144 -42.08 -75.55 -7.01
C VAL A 144 -43.34 -76.03 -7.73
N THR A 145 -44.32 -76.57 -7.01
CA THR A 145 -45.61 -76.99 -7.59
C THR A 145 -46.58 -75.82 -7.74
N GLY A 146 -46.34 -74.70 -7.06
CA GLY A 146 -47.20 -73.51 -7.07
C GLY A 146 -48.48 -73.67 -6.26
N LEU A 147 -48.62 -74.74 -5.49
CA LEU A 147 -49.85 -75.07 -4.75
C LEU A 147 -49.56 -75.53 -3.33
N GLU A 148 -50.27 -74.91 -2.38
CA GLU A 148 -50.41 -75.43 -1.02
C GLU A 148 -51.14 -76.79 -1.02
N TYR A 149 -50.88 -77.59 0.01
CA TYR A 149 -51.45 -78.94 0.14
C TYR A 149 -52.99 -78.95 0.01
N ARG A 150 -53.68 -78.07 0.76
CA ARG A 150 -55.16 -77.97 0.71
C ARG A 150 -55.70 -77.72 -0.70
N PHE A 151 -54.98 -76.94 -1.51
CA PHE A 151 -55.39 -76.61 -2.86
C PHE A 151 -55.00 -77.70 -3.85
N PHE A 152 -53.86 -78.36 -3.63
CA PHE A 152 -53.48 -79.56 -4.36
C PHE A 152 -54.55 -80.66 -4.24
N THR A 153 -55.11 -80.87 -3.05
CA THR A 153 -56.22 -81.81 -2.80
C THR A 153 -57.61 -81.32 -3.23
N GLN A 154 -57.70 -80.10 -3.77
CA GLN A 154 -58.93 -79.54 -4.33
C GLN A 154 -58.87 -79.43 -5.87
N CYS A 155 -57.66 -79.39 -6.45
CA CYS A 155 -57.46 -79.09 -7.88
C CYS A 155 -56.76 -80.21 -8.66
N VAL A 156 -55.87 -80.97 -8.01
CA VAL A 156 -55.04 -82.00 -8.66
C VAL A 156 -55.46 -83.39 -8.23
N VAL A 157 -55.60 -83.61 -6.93
CA VAL A 157 -56.12 -84.86 -6.38
C VAL A 157 -57.52 -84.60 -5.86
N LEU A 158 -58.51 -85.30 -6.35
CA LEU A 158 -59.89 -85.20 -5.87
C LEU A 158 -60.22 -86.45 -5.06
N PRO A 159 -60.04 -86.43 -3.71
CA PRO A 159 -60.27 -87.59 -2.86
C PRO A 159 -61.76 -87.85 -2.66
N GLN A 160 -62.09 -89.11 -2.34
CA GLN A 160 -63.46 -89.56 -2.10
C GLN A 160 -64.19 -88.65 -1.09
N GLY A 161 -65.39 -88.17 -1.46
CA GLY A 161 -66.26 -87.39 -0.57
C GLY A 161 -65.90 -85.90 -0.40
N LYS A 162 -64.76 -85.43 -0.93
CA LYS A 162 -64.35 -84.00 -0.88
C LYS A 162 -64.43 -83.29 -2.24
N PHE A 163 -65.01 -83.98 -3.23
CA PHE A 163 -65.11 -83.54 -4.63
C PHE A 163 -65.80 -82.17 -4.81
N ALA A 164 -66.78 -81.83 -3.96
CA ALA A 164 -67.56 -80.59 -4.04
C ALA A 164 -66.99 -79.43 -3.20
N GLU A 165 -65.84 -79.60 -2.54
CA GLU A 165 -65.33 -78.62 -1.57
C GLU A 165 -65.05 -77.27 -2.22
N PHE A 166 -64.56 -77.26 -3.46
CA PHE A 166 -64.31 -76.03 -4.21
C PHE A 166 -65.62 -75.30 -4.57
N LEU A 167 -66.66 -76.00 -5.04
CA LEU A 167 -67.98 -75.43 -5.32
C LEU A 167 -68.59 -74.78 -4.08
N HIS A 168 -68.39 -75.39 -2.91
CA HIS A 168 -68.99 -74.96 -1.65
C HIS A 168 -68.14 -73.99 -0.82
N SER A 169 -66.90 -73.75 -1.24
CA SER A 169 -65.96 -72.87 -0.56
C SER A 169 -66.46 -71.41 -0.52
N LYS A 170 -66.06 -70.67 0.51
CA LYS A 170 -66.47 -69.26 0.68
C LYS A 170 -65.75 -68.38 -0.36
N PRO A 171 -66.34 -67.24 -0.79
CA PRO A 171 -65.71 -66.32 -1.75
C PRO A 171 -64.25 -65.98 -1.44
N ARG A 172 -63.92 -65.71 -0.17
CA ARG A 172 -62.55 -65.43 0.26
C ARG A 172 -61.59 -66.61 0.05
N GLN A 173 -62.03 -67.83 0.30
CA GLN A 173 -61.19 -69.03 0.11
C GLN A 173 -60.95 -69.28 -1.39
N ARG A 174 -61.95 -69.03 -2.25
CA ARG A 174 -61.79 -69.06 -3.71
C ARG A 174 -60.83 -67.97 -4.18
N GLN A 175 -60.96 -66.76 -3.64
CA GLN A 175 -60.06 -65.64 -3.94
C GLN A 175 -58.62 -65.98 -3.56
N ASP A 176 -58.38 -66.52 -2.35
CA ASP A 176 -57.04 -66.93 -1.91
C ASP A 176 -56.42 -67.97 -2.87
N LEU A 177 -57.20 -68.97 -3.30
CA LEU A 177 -56.77 -69.94 -4.32
C LEU A 177 -56.42 -69.24 -5.64
N LEU A 178 -57.28 -68.37 -6.15
CA LEU A 178 -57.05 -67.67 -7.41
C LEU A 178 -55.82 -66.76 -7.33
N VAL A 179 -55.61 -66.03 -6.24
CA VAL A 179 -54.40 -65.24 -6.01
C VAL A 179 -53.14 -66.11 -6.08
N GLN A 180 -53.19 -67.31 -5.49
CA GLN A 180 -52.09 -68.28 -5.56
C GLN A 180 -51.93 -68.93 -6.93
N LEU A 181 -52.96 -69.00 -7.75
CA LEU A 181 -52.83 -69.52 -9.12
C LEU A 181 -52.31 -68.46 -10.10
N LEU A 182 -52.69 -67.19 -9.89
CA LEU A 182 -52.43 -66.08 -10.80
C LEU A 182 -51.08 -65.37 -10.60
N ASP A 183 -50.30 -65.74 -9.56
CA ASP A 183 -49.01 -65.12 -9.24
C ASP A 183 -49.09 -63.61 -9.01
N ALA A 184 -50.15 -63.16 -8.31
CA ALA A 184 -50.43 -61.74 -8.10
C ALA A 184 -49.34 -61.00 -7.29
N GLU A 185 -48.40 -61.72 -6.68
CA GLU A 185 -47.23 -61.18 -5.98
C GLU A 185 -46.36 -60.25 -6.86
N VAL A 186 -46.36 -60.44 -8.18
CA VAL A 186 -45.63 -59.57 -9.11
C VAL A 186 -46.17 -58.14 -9.05
N TYR A 187 -47.49 -57.97 -8.97
CA TYR A 187 -48.12 -56.66 -8.92
C TYR A 187 -47.85 -55.94 -7.59
N GLU A 188 -47.77 -56.69 -6.50
CA GLU A 188 -47.35 -56.16 -5.20
C GLU A 188 -45.91 -55.63 -5.22
N LYS A 189 -44.99 -56.28 -5.97
CA LYS A 189 -43.62 -55.76 -6.18
C LYS A 189 -43.62 -54.48 -7.01
N VAL A 190 -44.45 -54.39 -8.05
CA VAL A 190 -44.58 -53.17 -8.87
C VAL A 190 -45.15 -52.02 -8.04
N ARG A 191 -46.17 -52.27 -7.21
CA ARG A 191 -46.75 -51.30 -6.27
C ARG A 191 -45.68 -50.71 -5.35
N LYS A 192 -44.89 -51.55 -4.67
CA LYS A 192 -43.82 -51.10 -3.78
C LYS A 192 -42.77 -50.24 -4.49
N ARG A 193 -42.43 -50.59 -5.74
CA ARG A 193 -41.51 -49.78 -6.56
C ARG A 193 -42.11 -48.43 -6.93
N ALA A 194 -43.40 -48.39 -7.26
CA ALA A 194 -44.12 -47.15 -7.54
C ALA A 194 -44.18 -46.22 -6.31
N GLU A 195 -44.44 -46.76 -5.11
CA GLU A 195 -44.40 -45.98 -3.86
C GLU A 195 -43.01 -45.40 -3.58
N HIS A 196 -41.96 -46.19 -3.80
CA HIS A 196 -40.59 -45.70 -3.65
C HIS A 196 -40.26 -44.60 -4.67
N ALA A 197 -40.66 -44.77 -5.92
CA ALA A 197 -40.47 -43.77 -6.98
C ALA A 197 -41.23 -42.47 -6.68
N GLU A 198 -42.47 -42.54 -6.16
CA GLU A 198 -43.22 -41.37 -5.68
C GLU A 198 -42.42 -40.60 -4.63
N GLY A 199 -41.93 -41.29 -3.59
CA GLY A 199 -41.18 -40.67 -2.50
C GLY A 199 -39.95 -39.90 -2.99
N LEU A 200 -39.15 -40.52 -3.87
CA LEU A 200 -37.97 -39.89 -4.47
C LEU A 200 -38.31 -38.70 -5.36
N ALA A 201 -39.35 -38.82 -6.21
CA ALA A 201 -39.78 -37.75 -7.09
C ALA A 201 -40.34 -36.55 -6.28
N ARG A 202 -41.09 -36.83 -5.21
CA ARG A 202 -41.62 -35.81 -4.30
C ARG A 202 -40.50 -35.06 -3.58
N GLN A 203 -39.49 -35.76 -3.08
CA GLN A 203 -38.33 -35.14 -2.44
C GLN A 203 -37.56 -34.24 -3.43
N ARG A 204 -37.34 -34.70 -4.67
CA ARG A 204 -36.72 -33.91 -5.74
C ARG A 204 -37.52 -32.63 -6.05
N ALA A 205 -38.85 -32.74 -6.13
CA ALA A 205 -39.72 -31.59 -6.33
C ALA A 205 -39.67 -30.59 -5.16
N GLU A 206 -39.59 -31.07 -3.93
CA GLU A 206 -39.50 -30.24 -2.72
C GLU A 206 -38.16 -29.50 -2.61
N LEU A 207 -37.04 -30.17 -2.91
CA LEU A 207 -35.73 -29.54 -2.98
C LEU A 207 -35.70 -28.44 -4.05
N SER A 208 -36.20 -28.74 -5.24
CA SER A 208 -36.25 -27.78 -6.36
C SER A 208 -37.11 -26.55 -6.01
N ARG A 209 -38.26 -26.75 -5.33
CA ARG A 209 -39.11 -25.65 -4.83
C ARG A 209 -38.46 -24.83 -3.73
N THR A 210 -37.72 -25.49 -2.83
CA THR A 210 -37.00 -24.80 -1.75
C THR A 210 -35.92 -23.89 -2.33
N GLU A 211 -35.10 -24.41 -3.25
CA GLU A 211 -34.11 -23.59 -3.96
C GLU A 211 -34.75 -22.44 -4.73
N LEU A 212 -35.86 -22.69 -5.42
CA LEU A 212 -36.60 -21.65 -6.14
C LEU A 212 -37.15 -20.56 -5.21
N SER A 213 -37.52 -20.92 -3.97
CA SER A 213 -37.99 -19.94 -2.98
C SER A 213 -36.90 -18.97 -2.51
N HIS A 214 -35.63 -19.36 -2.58
CA HIS A 214 -34.49 -18.49 -2.27
C HIS A 214 -34.20 -17.49 -3.40
N LEU A 215 -34.68 -17.75 -4.62
CA LEU A 215 -34.54 -16.88 -5.79
C LEU A 215 -35.78 -15.98 -6.00
N ARG A 216 -36.59 -15.77 -4.95
CA ARG A 216 -37.77 -14.90 -5.00
C ARG A 216 -37.38 -13.46 -5.33
N GLY A 217 -38.14 -12.84 -6.23
CA GLY A 217 -37.98 -11.45 -6.64
C GLY A 217 -37.48 -11.30 -8.07
N VAL A 218 -36.69 -12.25 -8.56
CA VAL A 218 -35.97 -12.19 -9.85
C VAL A 218 -36.92 -12.43 -11.05
N GLY A 219 -37.79 -11.47 -11.28
CA GLY A 219 -38.74 -11.46 -12.39
C GLY A 219 -38.22 -10.71 -13.61
N GLU A 220 -38.95 -10.83 -14.72
CA GLU A 220 -38.66 -10.07 -15.95
C GLU A 220 -38.65 -8.55 -15.72
N GLN A 221 -39.47 -8.08 -14.79
CA GLN A 221 -39.53 -6.66 -14.42
C GLN A 221 -38.25 -6.18 -13.73
N GLU A 222 -37.63 -7.00 -12.89
CA GLU A 222 -36.39 -6.64 -12.18
C GLU A 222 -35.18 -6.68 -13.13
N GLU A 223 -35.13 -7.64 -14.04
CA GLU A 223 -34.13 -7.68 -15.12
C GLU A 223 -34.22 -6.44 -16.03
N ARG A 224 -35.43 -6.09 -16.46
CA ARG A 224 -35.67 -4.86 -17.25
C ARG A 224 -35.27 -3.61 -16.47
N ALA A 225 -35.65 -3.49 -15.20
CA ALA A 225 -35.29 -2.35 -14.36
C ALA A 225 -33.77 -2.23 -14.17
N ALA A 226 -33.06 -3.35 -14.00
CA ALA A 226 -31.61 -3.39 -13.92
C ALA A 226 -30.94 -2.96 -15.24
N ALA A 227 -31.46 -3.42 -16.38
CA ALA A 227 -30.98 -3.02 -17.71
C ALA A 227 -31.19 -1.53 -17.98
N GLU A 228 -32.39 -1.01 -17.73
CA GLU A 228 -32.69 0.43 -17.86
C GLU A 228 -31.81 1.28 -16.94
N ARG A 229 -31.54 0.83 -15.70
CA ARG A 229 -30.64 1.53 -14.78
C ARG A 229 -29.22 1.59 -15.33
N LEU A 230 -28.72 0.49 -15.89
CA LEU A 230 -27.39 0.46 -16.51
C LEU A 230 -27.30 1.41 -17.71
N GLU A 231 -28.31 1.43 -18.58
CA GLU A 231 -28.36 2.36 -19.72
C GLU A 231 -28.38 3.82 -19.26
N ARG A 232 -29.23 4.17 -18.28
CA ARG A 232 -29.27 5.52 -17.68
C ARG A 232 -27.90 5.93 -17.14
N LEU A 233 -27.20 5.05 -16.42
CA LEU A 233 -25.88 5.34 -15.86
C LEU A 233 -24.78 5.45 -16.93
N ARG A 234 -24.87 4.70 -18.03
CA ARG A 234 -23.95 4.85 -19.18
C ARG A 234 -24.14 6.21 -19.87
N ALA A 235 -25.39 6.61 -20.10
CA ALA A 235 -25.69 7.93 -20.67
C ALA A 235 -25.20 9.07 -19.75
N LEU A 236 -25.38 8.91 -18.43
CA LEU A 236 -24.84 9.83 -17.43
C LEU A 236 -23.31 9.94 -17.52
N ARG A 237 -22.60 8.81 -17.62
CA ARG A 237 -21.13 8.79 -17.75
C ARG A 237 -20.67 9.63 -18.94
N ASP A 238 -21.30 9.43 -20.09
CA ASP A 238 -20.89 10.12 -21.32
C ASP A 238 -21.13 11.64 -21.20
N ARG A 239 -22.24 12.05 -20.59
CA ARG A 239 -22.52 13.47 -20.29
C ARG A 239 -21.55 14.06 -19.26
N ALA A 240 -21.36 13.38 -18.14
CA ALA A 240 -20.48 13.82 -17.05
C ALA A 240 -19.01 13.88 -17.48
N GLN A 241 -18.59 13.06 -18.46
CA GLN A 241 -17.26 13.15 -19.05
C GLN A 241 -17.03 14.52 -19.73
N GLY A 242 -18.04 15.01 -20.47
CA GLY A 242 -17.99 16.36 -21.05
C GLY A 242 -17.89 17.46 -20.00
N ASP A 243 -18.63 17.34 -18.90
CA ASP A 243 -18.59 18.30 -17.79
C ASP A 243 -17.22 18.27 -17.06
N LEU A 244 -16.63 17.09 -16.88
CA LEU A 244 -15.29 16.93 -16.30
C LEU A 244 -14.19 17.53 -17.19
N ASP A 245 -14.32 17.39 -18.51
CA ASP A 245 -13.37 17.99 -19.45
C ASP A 245 -13.51 19.53 -19.49
N ALA A 246 -14.74 20.06 -19.37
CA ALA A 246 -14.98 21.50 -19.22
C ALA A 246 -14.34 22.05 -17.94
N LEU A 247 -14.48 21.35 -16.80
CA LEU A 247 -13.82 21.72 -15.54
C LEU A 247 -12.30 21.79 -15.67
N ARG A 248 -11.68 20.80 -16.32
CA ARG A 248 -10.23 20.81 -16.61
C ARG A 248 -9.83 22.02 -17.46
N GLY A 249 -10.63 22.35 -18.48
CA GLY A 249 -10.41 23.52 -19.32
C GLY A 249 -10.48 24.85 -18.55
N HIS A 250 -11.42 24.97 -17.61
CA HIS A 250 -11.50 26.12 -16.73
C HIS A 250 -10.31 26.23 -15.78
N ASP A 251 -9.88 25.12 -15.14
CA ASP A 251 -8.71 25.09 -14.27
C ASP A 251 -7.42 25.49 -15.03
N GLU A 252 -7.26 25.03 -16.28
CA GLU A 252 -6.13 25.44 -17.14
C GLU A 252 -6.17 26.93 -17.49
N THR A 253 -7.35 27.47 -17.79
CA THR A 253 -7.55 28.89 -18.09
C THR A 253 -7.18 29.75 -16.87
N ILE A 254 -7.65 29.38 -15.69
CA ILE A 254 -7.32 30.08 -14.42
C ILE A 254 -5.81 30.09 -14.20
N ARG A 255 -5.11 28.97 -14.43
CA ARG A 255 -3.65 28.89 -14.30
C ARG A 255 -2.93 29.85 -15.25
N LYS A 256 -3.28 29.84 -16.54
CA LYS A 256 -2.66 30.74 -17.54
C LYS A 256 -2.87 32.21 -17.20
N LEU A 257 -4.08 32.58 -16.78
CA LEU A 257 -4.38 33.95 -16.36
C LEU A 257 -3.60 34.34 -15.09
N ALA A 258 -3.42 33.42 -14.13
CA ALA A 258 -2.63 33.67 -12.93
C ALA A 258 -1.14 33.89 -13.24
N GLU A 259 -0.58 33.17 -14.22
CA GLU A 259 0.79 33.39 -14.71
C GLU A 259 0.95 34.77 -15.36
N LEU A 260 0.01 35.17 -16.23
CA LEU A 260 0.00 36.52 -16.85
C LEU A 260 -0.14 37.63 -15.80
N ARG A 261 -1.03 37.44 -14.82
CA ARG A 261 -1.20 38.36 -13.69
C ARG A 261 0.09 38.49 -12.88
N ALA A 262 0.76 37.38 -12.57
CA ALA A 262 2.00 37.38 -11.79
C ALA A 262 3.14 38.11 -12.53
N ALA A 263 3.27 37.89 -13.84
CA ALA A 263 4.23 38.62 -14.67
C ALA A 263 3.95 40.13 -14.67
N THR A 264 2.69 40.52 -14.86
CA THR A 264 2.27 41.94 -14.84
C THR A 264 2.50 42.57 -13.46
N ALA A 265 2.24 41.85 -12.37
CA ALA A 265 2.50 42.33 -11.02
C ALA A 265 4.00 42.56 -10.75
N GLN A 266 4.88 41.71 -11.27
CA GLN A 266 6.33 41.92 -11.19
C GLN A 266 6.77 43.19 -11.93
N THR A 267 6.20 43.44 -13.11
CA THR A 267 6.43 44.67 -13.87
C THR A 267 6.01 45.92 -13.08
N VAL A 268 4.82 45.91 -12.47
CA VAL A 268 4.34 47.01 -11.62
C VAL A 268 5.24 47.23 -10.41
N ALA A 269 5.75 46.16 -9.80
CA ALA A 269 6.67 46.25 -8.67
C ALA A 269 8.03 46.84 -9.07
N ALA A 270 8.59 46.42 -10.20
CA ALA A 270 9.87 46.94 -10.72
C ALA A 270 9.78 48.44 -11.05
N LEU A 271 8.70 48.87 -11.70
CA LEU A 271 8.44 50.28 -11.98
C LEU A 271 8.24 51.09 -10.71
N GLY A 272 7.55 50.56 -9.70
CA GLY A 272 7.33 51.22 -8.40
C GLY A 272 8.60 51.44 -7.57
N ALA A 273 9.67 50.68 -7.82
CA ALA A 273 10.95 50.83 -7.13
C ALA A 273 11.80 52.01 -7.64
N LEU A 274 11.48 52.57 -8.80
CA LEU A 274 12.19 53.72 -9.37
C LEU A 274 11.86 55.00 -8.58
N ALA A 275 12.85 55.59 -7.92
CA ALA A 275 12.73 56.85 -7.18
C ALA A 275 13.98 57.70 -7.34
N MET A 276 13.80 59.00 -7.59
CA MET A 276 14.90 59.97 -7.67
C MET A 276 15.42 60.31 -6.27
N PRO A 277 16.75 60.27 -6.03
CA PRO A 277 17.35 60.72 -4.77
C PRO A 277 17.08 62.21 -4.49
N ALA A 278 16.89 62.56 -3.20
CA ALA A 278 16.40 63.87 -2.78
C ALA A 278 17.40 65.04 -2.99
N ASP A 279 18.68 64.73 -3.13
CA ASP A 279 19.80 65.66 -3.31
C ASP A 279 20.09 66.00 -4.78
N VAL A 280 19.59 65.20 -5.72
CA VAL A 280 19.78 65.42 -7.18
C VAL A 280 19.30 66.80 -7.67
N PRO A 281 18.12 67.33 -7.25
CA PRO A 281 17.62 68.61 -7.76
C PRO A 281 18.52 69.83 -7.48
N THR A 282 19.31 69.82 -6.39
CA THR A 282 20.14 70.97 -5.95
C THR A 282 21.65 70.72 -6.13
N LEU A 283 22.03 69.56 -6.64
CA LEU A 283 23.43 69.14 -6.77
C LEU A 283 24.20 69.98 -7.81
N ALA A 284 23.56 70.32 -8.93
CA ALA A 284 24.16 71.14 -9.98
C ALA A 284 24.49 72.58 -9.50
N GLU A 285 23.56 73.20 -8.77
CA GLU A 285 23.75 74.54 -8.18
C GLU A 285 24.86 74.54 -7.12
N SER A 286 24.92 73.47 -6.31
CA SER A 286 25.94 73.30 -5.28
C SER A 286 27.34 73.15 -5.86
N GLN A 287 27.49 72.42 -6.97
CA GLN A 287 28.78 72.24 -7.65
C GLN A 287 29.30 73.56 -8.25
N GLN A 288 28.42 74.33 -8.90
CA GLN A 288 28.79 75.63 -9.48
C GLN A 288 29.24 76.64 -8.42
N ALA A 289 28.59 76.68 -7.26
CA ALA A 289 28.97 77.55 -6.16
C ALA A 289 30.38 77.20 -5.60
N ALA A 290 30.69 75.92 -5.46
CA ALA A 290 31.98 75.45 -4.96
C ALA A 290 33.15 75.77 -5.94
N ASP A 291 32.94 75.62 -7.25
CA ASP A 291 33.96 75.94 -8.27
C ASP A 291 34.29 77.45 -8.30
N LEU A 292 33.28 78.32 -8.12
CA LEU A 292 33.48 79.76 -7.99
C LEU A 292 34.28 80.13 -6.74
N GLU A 293 34.03 79.45 -5.62
CA GLU A 293 34.77 79.67 -4.37
C GLU A 293 36.26 79.29 -4.50
N VAL A 294 36.57 78.15 -5.14
CA VAL A 294 37.96 77.74 -5.42
C VAL A 294 38.70 78.81 -6.24
N THR A 295 38.03 79.35 -7.26
CA THR A 295 38.60 80.38 -8.15
C THR A 295 38.91 81.67 -7.37
N ALA A 296 38.01 82.11 -6.50
CA ALA A 296 38.21 83.29 -5.66
C ALA A 296 39.39 83.12 -4.67
N ARG A 297 39.49 81.96 -4.01
CA ARG A 297 40.59 81.69 -3.06
C ARG A 297 41.95 81.54 -3.72
N ALA A 298 42.00 81.11 -4.98
CA ALA A 298 43.26 81.03 -5.73
C ALA A 298 43.83 82.42 -5.98
N ALA A 299 42.99 83.37 -6.39
CA ALA A 299 43.41 84.76 -6.61
C ALA A 299 43.93 85.44 -5.33
N ASP A 300 43.36 85.13 -4.15
CA ASP A 300 43.83 85.65 -2.87
C ASP A 300 45.25 85.15 -2.50
N VAL A 301 45.59 83.90 -2.83
CA VAL A 301 46.91 83.31 -2.57
C VAL A 301 48.00 83.99 -3.41
N ASP A 302 47.71 84.24 -4.68
CA ASP A 302 48.66 84.87 -5.60
C ASP A 302 49.03 86.29 -5.12
N ARG A 303 48.02 87.11 -4.81
CA ARG A 303 48.21 88.49 -4.30
C ARG A 303 49.07 88.55 -3.04
N LEU A 304 48.78 87.71 -2.05
CA LEU A 304 49.48 87.75 -0.75
C LEU A 304 50.91 87.19 -0.82
N THR A 305 51.19 86.31 -1.77
CA THR A 305 52.54 85.79 -1.99
C THR A 305 53.46 86.87 -2.60
N GLU A 306 52.95 87.73 -3.48
CA GLU A 306 53.69 88.88 -4.01
C GLU A 306 54.00 89.94 -2.95
N GLU A 307 53.11 90.13 -1.97
CA GLU A 307 53.33 91.03 -0.82
C GLU A 307 54.40 90.50 0.14
N GLU A 308 54.43 89.18 0.39
CA GLU A 308 55.48 88.51 1.17
C GLU A 308 56.87 88.75 0.57
N GLN A 309 57.02 88.55 -0.75
CA GLN A 309 58.30 88.71 -1.44
C GLN A 309 58.82 90.15 -1.37
N ARG A 310 57.95 91.13 -1.66
CA ARG A 310 58.32 92.56 -1.62
C ARG A 310 58.81 93.02 -0.25
N ALA A 311 58.18 92.57 0.82
CA ALA A 311 58.57 92.94 2.18
C ALA A 311 59.91 92.30 2.60
N HIS A 312 60.21 91.09 2.12
CA HIS A 312 61.48 90.42 2.39
C HIS A 312 62.68 91.11 1.71
N ASP A 313 62.52 91.51 0.44
CA ASP A 313 63.59 92.17 -0.34
C ASP A 313 63.92 93.56 0.24
N ALA A 314 62.92 94.28 0.78
CA ALA A 314 63.13 95.58 1.42
C ALA A 314 63.96 95.50 2.73
N ALA A 315 63.84 94.42 3.50
CA ALA A 315 64.58 94.24 4.75
C ALA A 315 66.06 93.89 4.52
N THR A 316 66.35 93.10 3.49
CA THR A 316 67.72 92.66 3.18
C THR A 316 68.57 93.74 2.52
N GLY A 317 67.96 94.75 1.88
CA GLY A 317 68.67 95.85 1.23
C GLY A 317 69.31 96.92 2.15
N LEU A 318 69.06 96.88 3.46
CA LEU A 318 69.41 97.98 4.39
C LEU A 318 70.77 97.83 5.12
N GLY A 319 71.54 96.76 4.88
CA GLY A 319 72.94 96.60 5.33
C GLY A 319 73.15 95.87 6.68
N ASP A 320 74.41 95.76 7.11
CA ASP A 320 74.80 95.00 8.32
C ASP A 320 74.68 95.83 9.62
N LYS A 321 73.72 95.41 10.45
CA LYS A 321 73.39 96.00 11.75
C LYS A 321 74.58 96.02 12.74
N ALA A 322 75.47 95.03 12.69
CA ALA A 322 76.58 94.92 13.65
C ALA A 322 77.69 95.93 13.37
N ALA A 323 78.01 96.17 12.10
CA ALA A 323 79.05 97.10 11.67
C ALA A 323 78.74 98.56 12.01
N LEU A 324 77.47 98.97 11.88
CA LEU A 324 77.02 100.33 12.16
C LEU A 324 77.06 100.67 13.67
N ALA A 325 76.80 99.69 14.55
CA ALA A 325 76.85 99.90 15.99
C ALA A 325 78.28 100.18 16.52
N MET A 326 79.30 99.53 15.93
CA MET A 326 80.70 99.71 16.35
C MET A 326 81.28 101.07 15.94
N ALA A 327 80.89 101.60 14.79
CA ALA A 327 81.37 102.90 14.29
C ALA A 327 80.92 104.09 15.16
N LEU A 328 79.71 104.02 15.73
CA LEU A 328 79.17 105.07 16.60
C LEU A 328 79.95 105.21 17.92
N ALA A 329 80.39 104.09 18.50
CA ALA A 329 81.12 104.07 19.77
C ALA A 329 82.52 104.71 19.66
N ALA A 330 83.26 104.43 18.58
CA ALA A 330 84.60 104.96 18.36
C ALA A 330 84.64 106.49 18.18
N HIS A 331 83.58 107.07 17.62
CA HIS A 331 83.48 108.52 17.40
C HIS A 331 83.37 109.31 18.71
N GLN A 332 82.64 108.80 19.70
CA GLN A 332 82.42 109.47 20.98
C GLN A 332 83.69 109.53 21.86
N ASP A 333 84.54 108.51 21.81
CA ASP A 333 85.78 108.45 22.60
C ASP A 333 86.86 109.41 22.10
N LYS A 334 86.89 109.68 20.77
CA LYS A 334 87.80 110.65 20.14
C LYS A 334 87.57 112.06 20.68
N GLU A 335 86.32 112.53 20.73
CA GLU A 335 85.99 113.90 21.15
C GLU A 335 86.37 114.22 22.59
N ARG A 336 86.40 113.21 23.46
CA ARG A 336 86.79 113.37 24.86
C ARG A 336 88.29 113.60 24.99
N SER A 337 89.11 112.78 24.32
CA SER A 337 90.59 112.83 24.44
C SER A 337 91.20 114.12 23.87
N ALA A 338 90.55 114.74 22.88
CA ALA A 338 91.02 116.00 22.30
C ALA A 338 91.00 117.18 23.29
N ARG A 339 90.01 117.21 24.20
CA ARG A 339 89.86 118.29 25.19
C ARG A 339 90.93 118.25 26.28
N ASP A 340 91.31 117.06 26.73
CA ASP A 340 92.30 116.89 27.81
C ASP A 340 93.72 117.33 27.38
N LEU A 341 94.07 117.11 26.11
CA LEU A 341 95.38 117.49 25.55
C LEU A 341 95.60 119.01 25.57
N ALA A 342 94.60 119.79 25.15
CA ALA A 342 94.70 121.25 25.05
C ALA A 342 95.02 121.91 26.41
N THR A 343 94.54 121.33 27.52
CA THR A 343 94.78 121.85 28.86
C THR A 343 96.23 121.64 29.30
N ALA A 344 96.79 120.45 29.06
CA ALA A 344 98.14 120.09 29.51
C ALA A 344 99.25 120.87 28.79
N GLU A 345 99.05 121.25 27.52
CA GLU A 345 100.02 122.03 26.73
C GLU A 345 100.28 123.41 27.34
N THR A 346 99.22 124.06 27.80
CA THR A 346 99.29 125.42 28.39
C THR A 346 100.10 125.44 29.70
N GLU A 347 100.01 124.39 30.52
CA GLU A 347 100.76 124.28 31.78
C GLU A 347 102.27 124.09 31.55
N SER A 348 102.64 123.30 30.54
CA SER A 348 104.05 122.99 30.23
C SER A 348 104.85 124.23 29.80
N ASP A 349 104.26 125.11 28.98
CA ASP A 349 104.95 126.28 28.46
C ASP A 349 105.26 127.31 29.55
N ARG A 350 104.36 127.48 30.53
CA ARG A 350 104.57 128.38 31.68
C ARG A 350 105.75 127.94 32.55
N SER A 351 105.87 126.64 32.82
CA SER A 351 106.97 126.11 33.64
C SER A 351 108.34 126.28 32.96
N ARG A 352 108.39 126.15 31.62
CA ARG A 352 109.62 126.30 30.83
C ARG A 352 110.22 127.72 30.93
N GLN A 353 109.38 128.75 31.00
CA GLN A 353 109.83 130.14 31.18
C GLN A 353 110.51 130.38 32.53
N VAL A 354 109.92 129.87 33.61
CA VAL A 354 110.46 130.04 34.99
C VAL A 354 111.84 129.40 35.13
N LEU A 355 112.06 128.23 34.52
CA LEU A 355 113.37 127.57 34.52
C LEU A 355 114.47 128.45 33.91
N GLY A 356 114.19 129.10 32.77
CA GLY A 356 115.15 129.98 32.09
C GLY A 356 115.65 131.12 32.97
N GLU A 357 114.76 131.74 33.76
CA GLU A 357 115.13 132.83 34.67
C GLU A 357 116.08 132.37 35.79
N ARG A 358 115.86 131.16 36.33
CA ARG A 358 116.68 130.61 37.43
C ARG A 358 118.08 130.20 36.99
N ILE A 359 118.23 129.72 35.75
CA ILE A 359 119.53 129.43 35.15
C ILE A 359 120.39 130.70 35.10
N ALA A 360 119.85 131.79 34.54
CA ALA A 360 120.56 133.06 34.40
C ALA A 360 120.95 133.72 35.74
N GLN A 361 120.22 133.40 36.83
CA GLN A 361 120.54 133.88 38.17
C GLN A 361 121.74 133.14 38.78
N ALA A 362 121.84 131.83 38.55
CA ALA A 362 122.96 131.02 39.02
C ALA A 362 124.29 131.41 38.35
N GLU A 363 124.28 131.63 37.03
CA GLU A 363 125.48 132.04 36.29
C GLU A 363 126.06 133.37 36.80
N ARG A 364 125.18 134.35 37.10
CA ARG A 364 125.60 135.64 37.66
C ARG A 364 126.26 135.53 39.03
N ALA A 365 125.79 134.59 39.87
CA ALA A 365 126.37 134.39 41.20
C ALA A 365 127.74 133.71 41.15
N GLN A 366 127.97 132.81 40.18
CA GLN A 366 129.25 132.14 39.93
C GLN A 366 130.34 133.16 39.58
N ALA A 367 130.07 134.01 38.57
CA ALA A 367 131.03 134.99 38.10
C ALA A 367 131.48 135.97 39.22
N ALA A 368 130.54 136.35 40.11
CA ALA A 368 130.84 137.22 41.25
C ALA A 368 131.71 136.57 42.33
N LEU A 369 131.68 135.24 42.46
CA LEU A 369 132.56 134.49 43.36
C LEU A 369 133.98 134.40 42.80
N GLU A 370 134.11 134.07 41.51
CA GLU A 370 135.41 133.95 40.83
C GLU A 370 136.20 135.28 40.88
N GLU A 371 135.53 136.41 40.65
CA GLU A 371 136.14 137.75 40.75
C GLU A 371 136.66 138.02 42.17
N ALA A 372 135.90 137.66 43.21
CA ALA A 372 136.31 137.86 44.59
C ALA A 372 137.51 136.99 44.99
N GLU A 373 137.61 135.77 44.46
CA GLU A 373 138.74 134.86 44.69
C GLU A 373 140.02 135.38 44.02
N HIS A 374 139.90 135.89 42.79
CA HIS A 374 141.02 136.51 42.06
C HIS A 374 141.59 137.73 42.80
N GLN A 375 140.73 138.58 43.36
CA GLN A 375 141.12 139.74 44.19
C GLN A 375 141.90 139.32 45.44
N ARG A 376 141.45 138.28 46.15
CA ARG A 376 142.16 137.72 47.32
C ARG A 376 143.56 137.25 46.92
N ASP A 377 143.69 136.51 45.83
CA ASP A 377 144.99 135.95 45.41
C ASP A 377 146.00 137.04 45.06
N ARG A 378 145.58 138.06 44.31
CA ARG A 378 146.43 139.23 44.04
C ARG A 378 146.95 139.90 45.31
N LEU A 379 146.10 140.04 46.33
CA LEU A 379 146.48 140.64 47.61
C LEU A 379 147.43 139.72 48.42
N ARG A 380 147.26 138.40 48.32
CA ARG A 380 148.11 137.41 48.97
C ARG A 380 149.53 137.39 48.39
N ASP A 381 149.63 137.45 47.07
CA ASP A 381 150.89 137.52 46.32
C ASP A 381 151.66 138.82 46.63
N ALA A 382 150.94 139.95 46.73
CA ALA A 382 151.53 141.22 47.14
C ALA A 382 152.11 141.18 48.56
N HIS A 383 151.43 140.49 49.49
CA HIS A 383 151.90 140.30 50.86
C HIS A 383 153.17 139.44 50.95
N THR A 384 153.29 138.42 50.09
CA THR A 384 154.46 137.53 50.03
C THR A 384 155.67 138.20 49.38
N ALA A 385 155.45 138.99 48.33
CA ALA A 385 156.49 139.74 47.64
C ALA A 385 157.19 140.76 48.56
N ALA A 386 156.46 141.38 49.48
CA ALA A 386 157.00 142.39 50.38
C ALA A 386 157.74 141.82 51.62
N ASP A 387 157.40 140.61 52.10
CA ASP A 387 158.20 139.90 53.12
C ASP A 387 159.58 139.47 52.58
N LEU A 388 159.63 139.07 51.30
CA LEU A 388 160.86 138.67 50.62
C LEU A 388 161.86 139.83 50.47
N ALA A 389 161.35 141.04 50.26
CA ALA A 389 162.16 142.22 49.99
C ALA A 389 162.89 142.79 51.21
N GLN A 390 162.38 142.58 52.43
CA GLN A 390 163.04 143.02 53.67
C GLN A 390 164.35 142.27 53.95
N ARG A 391 164.56 141.11 53.31
CA ARG A 391 165.70 140.23 53.58
C ARG A 391 166.84 140.37 52.57
N LEU A 392 166.69 141.22 51.55
CA LEU A 392 167.72 141.47 50.54
C LEU A 392 168.77 142.44 51.08
N VAL A 393 170.02 142.28 50.65
CA VAL A 393 171.15 143.16 50.99
C VAL A 393 171.95 143.43 49.71
N VAL A 394 172.40 144.67 49.50
CA VAL A 394 173.20 145.04 48.32
C VAL A 394 174.53 144.28 48.35
N GLY A 395 174.82 143.55 47.26
CA GLY A 395 176.04 142.76 47.08
C GLY A 395 175.94 141.28 47.44
N GLU A 396 175.01 140.88 48.33
CA GLU A 396 174.75 139.45 48.56
C GLU A 396 173.85 138.88 47.45
N PRO A 397 174.02 137.60 47.07
CA PRO A 397 173.20 136.99 46.04
C PRO A 397 171.74 136.92 46.52
N CYS A 398 170.82 137.44 45.72
CA CYS A 398 169.39 137.35 46.00
C CYS A 398 168.98 135.88 46.19
N PRO A 399 168.27 135.50 47.28
CA PRO A 399 167.88 134.12 47.58
C PRO A 399 166.90 133.52 46.56
N THR A 400 166.36 134.33 45.64
CA THR A 400 165.45 133.87 44.58
C THR A 400 166.14 133.74 43.22
N CYS A 401 167.03 134.67 42.85
CA CYS A 401 167.64 134.70 41.51
C CYS A 401 169.17 134.59 41.49
N LEU A 402 169.81 134.51 42.66
CA LEU A 402 171.25 134.30 42.88
C LEU A 402 172.17 135.35 42.25
N ARG A 403 171.61 136.44 41.73
CA ARG A 403 172.37 137.58 41.20
C ARG A 403 172.72 138.55 42.33
N PRO A 404 173.89 139.21 42.25
CA PRO A 404 174.26 140.26 43.18
C PRO A 404 173.23 141.37 43.14
N VAL A 405 172.67 141.68 44.31
CA VAL A 405 171.65 142.72 44.47
C VAL A 405 172.34 144.08 44.30
N ALA A 406 172.01 144.82 43.23
CA ALA A 406 172.64 146.09 42.87
C ALA A 406 172.03 147.30 43.60
N GLU A 407 170.73 147.22 43.92
CA GLU A 407 170.03 148.26 44.68
C GLU A 407 168.86 147.63 45.44
N LEU A 408 168.58 148.13 46.63
CA LEU A 408 167.49 147.62 47.47
C LEU A 408 166.16 148.24 47.04
N PRO A 409 165.16 147.42 46.63
CA PRO A 409 163.86 147.93 46.23
C PRO A 409 163.13 148.53 47.43
N ARG A 410 162.64 149.76 47.28
CA ARG A 410 161.75 150.35 48.28
C ARG A 410 160.37 149.73 48.19
N HIS A 411 159.80 149.39 49.35
CA HIS A 411 158.42 148.90 49.46
C HIS A 411 157.55 149.82 50.31
N HIS A 412 156.27 149.86 49.95
CA HIS A 412 155.22 150.63 50.61
C HIS A 412 154.12 149.73 51.15
N ASP A 413 153.37 150.31 52.08
CA ASP A 413 152.67 149.67 53.19
C ASP A 413 151.71 148.53 52.82
N LEU A 414 151.75 147.49 53.65
CA LEU A 414 150.93 146.28 53.52
C LEU A 414 149.85 146.26 54.59
N SER A 415 148.65 146.67 54.21
CA SER A 415 147.44 146.37 54.97
C SER A 415 146.28 146.05 54.02
N ASP A 416 145.77 144.81 54.05
CA ASP A 416 144.32 144.49 54.24
C ASP A 416 143.81 143.18 53.56
N LEU A 417 144.45 142.03 53.82
CA LEU A 417 144.07 140.72 53.26
C LEU A 417 142.75 140.14 53.86
N ARG A 418 142.43 140.46 55.11
CA ARG A 418 141.28 139.88 55.83
C ARG A 418 139.92 140.30 55.24
N THR A 419 139.82 141.50 54.69
CA THR A 419 138.59 142.03 54.10
C THR A 419 138.22 141.29 52.80
N ALA A 420 139.21 140.89 52.01
CA ALA A 420 138.99 140.09 50.80
C ALA A 420 138.49 138.68 51.12
N GLU A 421 139.03 138.03 52.17
CA GLU A 421 138.61 136.68 52.58
C GLU A 421 137.13 136.60 52.99
N ARG A 422 136.62 137.63 53.69
CA ARG A 422 135.18 137.71 54.04
C ARG A 422 134.27 137.88 52.82
N THR A 423 134.72 138.64 51.83
CA THR A 423 133.97 138.87 50.59
C THR A 423 133.77 137.57 49.80
N VAL A 424 134.81 136.74 49.70
CA VAL A 424 134.74 135.41 49.06
C VAL A 424 133.71 134.52 49.76
N ALA A 425 133.75 134.46 51.10
CA ALA A 425 132.82 133.66 51.87
C ALA A 425 131.36 134.09 51.63
N ALA A 426 131.06 135.38 51.59
CA ALA A 426 129.72 135.90 51.31
C ALA A 426 129.24 135.57 49.88
N ARG A 427 130.13 135.66 48.88
CA ARG A 427 129.79 135.33 47.48
C ARG A 427 129.57 133.83 47.27
N ARG A 428 130.28 132.98 48.02
CA ARG A 428 130.11 131.52 47.95
C ARG A 428 128.73 131.09 48.42
N THR A 429 128.25 131.63 49.54
CA THR A 429 126.89 131.34 50.05
C THR A 429 125.81 131.78 49.06
N ALA A 430 125.98 132.92 48.40
CA ALA A 430 125.03 133.41 47.40
C ALA A 430 124.93 132.49 46.16
N MET A 431 126.06 131.93 45.72
CA MET A 431 126.08 130.96 44.60
C MET A 431 125.34 129.67 44.95
N GLU A 432 125.60 129.10 46.14
CA GLU A 432 124.93 127.88 46.58
C GLU A 432 123.40 128.03 46.63
N GLN A 433 122.89 129.20 47.02
CA GLN A 433 121.45 129.47 47.04
C GLN A 433 120.84 129.53 45.63
N ALA A 434 121.54 130.10 44.65
CA ALA A 434 121.07 130.20 43.28
C ALA A 434 121.05 128.84 42.52
N ILE A 435 121.97 127.93 42.84
CA ILE A 435 121.97 126.57 42.28
C ILE A 435 120.72 125.78 42.74
N ARG A 436 120.36 125.87 44.03
CA ARG A 436 119.21 125.13 44.57
C ARG A 436 117.89 125.53 43.92
N THR A 437 117.68 126.83 43.70
CA THR A 437 116.44 127.33 43.08
C THR A 437 116.33 126.96 41.60
N ARG A 438 117.46 126.83 40.88
CA ARG A 438 117.49 126.29 39.51
C ARG A 438 117.04 124.83 39.44
N HIS A 439 117.59 123.97 40.30
CA HIS A 439 117.25 122.54 40.28
C HIS A 439 115.78 122.26 40.60
N ALA A 440 115.16 123.05 41.48
CA ALA A 440 113.73 122.93 41.76
C ALA A 440 112.86 123.24 40.53
N ALA A 441 113.18 124.31 39.79
CA ALA A 441 112.43 124.68 38.59
C ALA A 441 112.60 123.68 37.42
N ASP A 442 113.75 123.02 37.33
CA ASP A 442 114.05 122.04 36.28
C ASP A 442 113.20 120.77 36.42
N ALA A 443 113.08 120.26 37.65
CA ALA A 443 112.28 119.08 37.95
C ALA A 443 110.79 119.25 37.59
N GLU A 444 110.22 120.44 37.83
CA GLU A 444 108.83 120.75 37.52
C GLU A 444 108.56 120.77 36.00
N SER A 445 109.48 121.35 35.21
CA SER A 445 109.33 121.45 33.75
C SER A 445 109.34 120.07 33.08
N VAL A 446 110.20 119.16 33.54
CA VAL A 446 110.32 117.80 32.99
C VAL A 446 109.04 116.98 33.18
N GLN A 447 108.34 117.13 34.31
CA GLN A 447 107.11 116.38 34.56
C GLN A 447 105.97 116.79 33.61
N LEU A 448 105.79 118.08 33.39
CA LEU A 448 104.70 118.59 32.53
C LEU A 448 104.90 118.25 31.05
N VAL A 449 106.14 118.24 30.56
CA VAL A 449 106.44 117.83 29.18
C VAL A 449 106.06 116.38 28.90
N ARG A 450 106.28 115.46 29.87
CA ARG A 450 105.88 114.05 29.72
C ARG A 450 104.37 113.88 29.58
N ARG A 451 103.59 114.61 30.37
CA ARG A 451 102.12 114.54 30.36
C ARG A 451 101.52 114.93 29.00
N VAL A 452 102.07 115.96 28.36
CA VAL A 452 101.66 116.40 27.02
C VAL A 452 101.92 115.32 25.96
N GLN A 453 103.07 114.67 26.01
CA GLN A 453 103.43 113.63 25.03
C GLN A 453 102.50 112.42 25.09
N GLU A 454 102.08 112.01 26.29
CA GLU A 454 101.17 110.87 26.48
C GLU A 454 99.78 111.14 25.91
N LEU A 455 99.23 112.34 26.14
CA LEU A 455 97.92 112.73 25.63
C LEU A 455 97.91 112.86 24.09
N ARG A 456 99.00 113.33 23.48
CA ARG A 456 99.12 113.39 22.00
C ARG A 456 99.08 112.00 21.37
N ARG A 457 99.77 111.01 21.96
CA ARG A 457 99.76 109.63 21.45
C ARG A 457 98.35 109.03 21.45
N ARG A 458 97.61 109.20 22.55
CA ARG A 458 96.26 108.63 22.71
C ARG A 458 95.24 109.21 21.72
N LEU A 459 95.35 110.50 21.41
CA LEU A 459 94.47 111.15 20.45
C LEU A 459 94.70 110.61 19.02
N ALA A 460 95.96 110.43 18.61
CA ALA A 460 96.30 109.90 17.29
C ALA A 460 95.78 108.47 17.07
N GLU A 461 95.78 107.62 18.10
CA GLU A 461 95.21 106.26 18.01
C GLU A 461 93.69 106.27 17.75
N LEU A 462 92.95 107.16 18.42
CA LEU A 462 91.50 107.26 18.29
C LEU A 462 91.05 107.89 16.96
N GLU A 463 91.85 108.78 16.39
CA GLU A 463 91.58 109.39 15.09
C GLU A 463 91.49 108.38 13.94
N SER A 464 92.30 107.32 13.98
CA SER A 464 92.27 106.25 12.97
C SER A 464 91.03 105.36 13.03
N ARG A 465 90.35 105.28 14.18
CA ARG A 465 89.24 104.33 14.44
C ARG A 465 87.85 104.96 14.29
N ALA A 466 87.76 106.28 14.29
CA ALA A 466 86.50 107.04 14.38
C ALA A 466 85.91 107.48 13.01
N ALA A 467 86.37 106.91 11.89
CA ALA A 467 85.89 107.29 10.55
C ALA A 467 84.44 106.80 10.29
N GLY A 468 83.52 107.72 9.98
CA GLY A 468 82.16 107.40 9.51
C GLY A 468 81.07 107.24 10.58
N GLY A 469 81.30 107.70 11.82
CA GLY A 469 80.36 107.51 12.94
C GLY A 469 79.14 108.46 13.00
N GLU A 470 79.02 109.46 12.13
CA GLU A 470 77.96 110.49 12.22
C GLU A 470 76.56 110.00 11.80
N ASP A 471 76.46 109.00 10.91
CA ASP A 471 75.18 108.59 10.26
C ASP A 471 74.68 107.18 10.66
N ALA A 472 75.39 106.53 11.59
CA ALA A 472 75.14 105.13 11.96
C ALA A 472 73.84 104.90 12.77
N ALA A 473 73.37 105.92 13.49
CA ALA A 473 72.20 105.80 14.37
C ALA A 473 70.84 105.81 13.64
N GLU A 474 70.77 106.41 12.44
CA GLU A 474 69.53 106.52 11.67
C GLU A 474 69.26 105.24 10.85
N ARG A 475 70.30 104.70 10.20
CA ARG A 475 70.24 103.46 9.43
C ARG A 475 69.83 102.24 10.26
N LEU A 476 70.25 102.16 11.52
CA LEU A 476 69.86 101.08 12.44
C LEU A 476 68.34 101.03 12.71
N ARG A 477 67.63 102.16 12.68
CA ARG A 477 66.17 102.20 12.91
C ARG A 477 65.38 101.77 11.68
N ALA A 478 65.88 102.05 10.48
CA ALA A 478 65.23 101.66 9.23
C ALA A 478 65.18 100.13 9.07
N ILE A 479 66.25 99.43 9.46
CA ILE A 479 66.34 97.95 9.42
C ILE A 479 65.24 97.31 10.28
N ASP A 480 65.06 97.79 11.51
CA ASP A 480 64.09 97.22 12.48
C ASP A 480 62.62 97.31 12.02
N VAL A 481 62.28 98.35 11.26
CA VAL A 481 60.92 98.54 10.73
C VAL A 481 60.64 97.56 9.57
N ALA A 482 61.61 97.39 8.67
CA ALA A 482 61.48 96.52 7.51
C ALA A 482 61.33 95.03 7.89
N GLU A 483 62.07 94.56 8.91
CA GLU A 483 61.98 93.17 9.39
C GLU A 483 60.59 92.81 9.94
N ARG A 484 59.90 93.74 10.62
CA ARG A 484 58.55 93.51 11.15
C ARG A 484 57.50 93.39 10.05
N GLN A 485 57.63 94.18 8.98
CA GLN A 485 56.72 94.14 7.84
C GLN A 485 56.84 92.81 7.07
N ALA A 486 58.07 92.31 6.88
CA ALA A 486 58.31 91.01 6.25
C ALA A 486 57.66 89.83 7.01
N MET A 487 57.72 89.82 8.34
CA MET A 487 57.08 88.78 9.16
C MET A 487 55.54 88.79 9.06
N ALA A 488 54.92 89.98 8.99
CA ALA A 488 53.47 90.08 8.88
C ALA A 488 52.94 89.54 7.54
N ALA A 489 53.60 89.89 6.43
CA ALA A 489 53.22 89.46 5.09
C ALA A 489 53.30 87.92 4.94
N ARG A 490 54.35 87.29 5.49
CA ARG A 490 54.52 85.83 5.50
C ARG A 490 53.38 85.08 6.21
N LYS A 491 52.85 85.63 7.31
CA LYS A 491 51.73 85.02 8.04
C LYS A 491 50.43 85.05 7.23
N ALA A 492 50.18 86.15 6.52
CA ALA A 492 48.99 86.33 5.68
C ALA A 492 48.99 85.36 4.48
N ALA A 493 50.12 85.23 3.78
CA ALA A 493 50.25 84.31 2.63
C ALA A 493 49.99 82.84 3.02
N ARG A 494 50.39 82.42 4.22
CA ARG A 494 50.13 81.05 4.72
C ARG A 494 48.63 80.78 4.93
N GLN A 495 47.90 81.71 5.55
CA GLN A 495 46.47 81.52 5.84
C GLN A 495 45.62 81.40 4.57
N ALA A 496 45.95 82.15 3.51
CA ALA A 496 45.24 82.05 2.23
C ALA A 496 45.41 80.67 1.57
N ARG A 497 46.59 80.05 1.67
CA ARG A 497 46.85 78.71 1.10
C ARG A 497 46.03 77.62 1.79
N ASP A 498 45.84 77.73 3.11
CA ASP A 498 45.02 76.80 3.88
C ASP A 498 43.53 76.86 3.46
N LEU A 499 43.00 78.07 3.25
CA LEU A 499 41.61 78.28 2.80
C LEU A 499 41.36 77.75 1.37
N LEU A 500 42.30 77.96 0.44
CA LEU A 500 42.21 77.40 -0.91
C LEU A 500 42.17 75.86 -0.89
N THR A 501 42.94 75.24 -0.01
CA THR A 501 42.98 73.78 0.13
C THR A 501 41.65 73.21 0.61
N ALA A 502 40.98 73.90 1.55
CA ALA A 502 39.65 73.52 2.03
C ALA A 502 38.58 73.64 0.94
N ALA A 503 38.57 74.75 0.19
CA ALA A 503 37.61 74.96 -0.91
C ALA A 503 37.72 73.89 -2.00
N ARG A 504 38.95 73.48 -2.37
CA ARG A 504 39.18 72.43 -3.38
C ARG A 504 38.59 71.08 -2.96
N ARG A 505 38.75 70.69 -1.69
CA ARG A 505 38.19 69.43 -1.17
C ARG A 505 36.66 69.41 -1.25
N GLY A 506 36.00 70.51 -0.92
CA GLY A 506 34.53 70.62 -1.00
C GLY A 506 34.00 70.49 -2.43
N ALA A 507 34.68 71.09 -3.42
CA ALA A 507 34.32 70.95 -4.82
C ALA A 507 34.49 69.51 -5.34
N ASP A 508 35.58 68.83 -4.97
CA ASP A 508 35.84 67.45 -5.38
C ASP A 508 34.81 66.45 -4.78
N GLU A 509 34.41 66.63 -3.51
CA GLU A 509 33.36 65.80 -2.89
C GLU A 509 32.02 65.90 -3.61
N LEU A 510 31.62 67.10 -4.05
CA LEU A 510 30.40 67.32 -4.81
C LEU A 510 30.46 66.71 -6.22
N ARG A 511 31.63 66.77 -6.88
CA ARG A 511 31.84 66.12 -8.19
C ARG A 511 31.69 64.60 -8.10
N VAL A 512 32.26 63.96 -7.08
CA VAL A 512 32.12 62.51 -6.87
C VAL A 512 30.66 62.10 -6.63
N LYS A 513 29.89 62.90 -5.87
CA LYS A 513 28.46 62.66 -5.66
C LYS A 513 27.64 62.78 -6.96
N ALA A 514 27.97 63.74 -7.83
CA ALA A 514 27.33 63.89 -9.12
C ALA A 514 27.60 62.69 -10.04
N GLU A 515 28.84 62.20 -10.09
CA GLU A 515 29.20 60.98 -10.84
C GLU A 515 28.46 59.74 -10.33
N GLN A 516 28.35 59.59 -9.00
CA GLN A 516 27.61 58.48 -8.42
C GLN A 516 26.12 58.53 -8.77
N SER A 517 25.51 59.71 -8.70
CA SER A 517 24.09 59.89 -9.02
C SER A 517 23.77 59.63 -10.51
N TRP A 518 24.72 59.88 -11.42
CA TRP A 518 24.62 59.46 -12.82
C TRP A 518 24.67 57.94 -12.99
N ARG A 519 25.49 57.23 -12.21
CA ARG A 519 25.47 55.76 -12.21
C ARG A 519 24.17 55.20 -11.67
N ASP A 520 23.61 55.85 -10.66
CA ASP A 520 22.36 55.41 -10.04
C ASP A 520 21.16 55.55 -11.01
N VAL A 521 21.11 56.60 -11.83
CA VAL A 521 20.05 56.74 -12.86
C VAL A 521 20.21 55.75 -14.01
N ASP A 522 21.45 55.47 -14.45
CA ASP A 522 21.74 54.46 -15.47
C ASP A 522 21.35 53.06 -14.96
N ALA A 523 21.73 52.71 -13.73
CA ALA A 523 21.36 51.44 -13.11
C ALA A 523 19.85 51.29 -12.91
N ALA A 524 19.17 52.36 -12.45
CA ALA A 524 17.71 52.36 -12.30
C ALA A 524 17.03 52.16 -13.66
N ARG A 525 17.49 52.84 -14.71
CA ARG A 525 16.99 52.67 -16.08
C ARG A 525 17.19 51.25 -16.59
N ASP A 526 18.35 50.65 -16.40
CA ASP A 526 18.69 49.31 -16.92
C ASP A 526 17.72 48.23 -16.43
N THR A 527 17.20 48.36 -15.19
CA THR A 527 16.19 47.42 -14.66
C THR A 527 14.87 47.44 -15.44
N VAL A 528 14.60 48.49 -16.20
CA VAL A 528 13.33 48.72 -16.90
C VAL A 528 13.50 48.95 -18.42
N VAL A 529 14.71 48.79 -18.97
CA VAL A 529 14.97 48.91 -20.43
C VAL A 529 14.12 47.93 -21.24
N ALA A 530 13.91 46.71 -20.75
CA ALA A 530 13.09 45.69 -21.41
C ALA A 530 11.61 46.13 -21.57
N LEU A 531 11.16 47.10 -20.78
CA LEU A 531 9.81 47.68 -20.83
C LEU A 531 9.73 48.90 -21.78
N GLY A 532 10.85 49.28 -22.41
CA GLY A 532 10.91 50.39 -23.37
C GLY A 532 11.32 51.74 -22.75
N ALA A 533 12.16 51.75 -21.72
CA ALA A 533 12.61 52.98 -21.06
C ALA A 533 13.31 53.97 -22.03
N PRO A 534 13.00 55.28 -21.96
CA PRO A 534 13.52 56.29 -22.87
C PRO A 534 15.03 56.47 -22.71
N ALA A 535 15.71 57.03 -23.72
CA ALA A 535 17.12 57.41 -23.60
C ALA A 535 17.27 58.63 -22.66
N LEU A 536 18.32 58.64 -21.84
CA LEU A 536 18.58 59.72 -20.88
C LEU A 536 19.36 60.87 -21.53
N ASP A 537 18.93 62.10 -21.25
CA ASP A 537 19.66 63.33 -21.61
C ASP A 537 20.83 63.53 -20.62
N ARG A 538 22.08 63.46 -21.10
CA ARG A 538 23.29 63.56 -20.26
C ARG A 538 23.72 64.99 -19.92
N GLN A 539 22.91 65.99 -20.28
CA GLN A 539 23.22 67.40 -20.00
C GLN A 539 22.80 67.83 -18.59
N ASP A 540 21.75 67.23 -18.03
CA ASP A 540 21.18 67.59 -16.74
C ASP A 540 20.65 66.34 -16.01
N LEU A 541 21.22 66.07 -14.84
CA LEU A 541 20.91 64.89 -14.03
C LEU A 541 19.47 64.92 -13.49
N GLY A 542 18.97 66.10 -13.08
CA GLY A 542 17.60 66.25 -12.61
C GLY A 542 16.60 66.05 -13.75
N ARG A 543 16.92 66.52 -14.96
CA ARG A 543 16.11 66.29 -16.15
C ARG A 543 16.10 64.83 -16.59
N ALA A 544 17.23 64.13 -16.49
CA ALA A 544 17.34 62.70 -16.79
C ALA A 544 16.46 61.85 -15.87
N TRP A 545 16.52 62.09 -14.54
CA TRP A 545 15.62 61.44 -13.59
C TRP A 545 14.15 61.81 -13.85
N GLY A 546 13.85 63.09 -14.12
CA GLY A 546 12.49 63.55 -14.41
C GLY A 546 11.86 62.84 -15.62
N ALA A 547 12.60 62.70 -16.72
CA ALA A 547 12.12 61.99 -17.91
C ALA A 547 11.83 60.50 -17.65
N LEU A 548 12.69 59.82 -16.87
CA LEU A 548 12.49 58.43 -16.50
C LEU A 548 11.25 58.23 -15.60
N LEU A 549 11.01 59.15 -14.66
CA LEU A 549 9.86 59.07 -13.75
C LEU A 549 8.52 59.38 -14.44
N VAL A 550 8.51 60.30 -15.41
CA VAL A 550 7.31 60.58 -16.24
C VAL A 550 6.93 59.35 -17.06
N TRP A 551 7.90 58.73 -17.74
CA TRP A 551 7.69 57.49 -18.48
C TRP A 551 7.23 56.35 -17.56
N ARG A 552 7.84 56.21 -16.38
CA ARG A 552 7.43 55.23 -15.36
C ARG A 552 5.95 55.41 -15.02
N ASP A 553 5.50 56.64 -14.77
CA ASP A 553 4.12 56.91 -14.37
C ASP A 553 3.11 56.55 -15.49
N GLU A 554 3.44 56.83 -16.75
CA GLU A 554 2.61 56.45 -17.91
C GLU A 554 2.49 54.93 -18.06
N VAL A 555 3.62 54.21 -18.00
CA VAL A 555 3.63 52.74 -18.10
C VAL A 555 2.93 52.12 -16.89
N MET A 556 3.14 52.66 -15.68
CA MET A 556 2.50 52.20 -14.44
C MET A 556 0.98 52.23 -14.50
N VAL A 557 0.38 53.24 -15.12
CA VAL A 557 -1.08 53.30 -15.29
C VAL A 557 -1.57 52.16 -16.17
N ARG A 558 -0.89 51.89 -17.29
CA ARG A 558 -1.26 50.81 -18.22
C ARG A 558 -1.12 49.44 -17.57
N GLU A 559 0.00 49.16 -16.92
CA GLU A 559 0.25 47.86 -16.28
C GLU A 559 -0.67 47.61 -15.08
N ARG A 560 -1.03 48.64 -14.31
CA ARG A 560 -2.05 48.51 -13.24
C ARG A 560 -3.45 48.22 -13.80
N HIS A 561 -3.81 48.82 -14.93
CA HIS A 561 -5.08 48.52 -15.59
C HIS A 561 -5.10 47.07 -16.12
N ALA A 562 -4.01 46.60 -16.73
CA ALA A 562 -3.87 45.20 -17.16
C ALA A 562 -3.95 44.23 -15.98
N LEU A 563 -3.32 44.56 -14.85
CA LEU A 563 -3.40 43.76 -13.62
C LEU A 563 -4.85 43.63 -13.11
N GLY A 564 -5.61 44.74 -13.12
CA GLY A 564 -7.03 44.74 -12.77
C GLY A 564 -7.89 43.90 -13.72
N ALA A 565 -7.64 43.98 -15.03
CA ALA A 565 -8.33 43.16 -16.03
C ALA A 565 -8.06 41.66 -15.81
N HIS A 566 -6.82 41.26 -15.54
CA HIS A 566 -6.49 39.87 -15.21
C HIS A 566 -7.16 39.38 -13.93
N ASP A 567 -7.27 40.24 -12.90
CA ASP A 567 -8.00 39.92 -11.67
C ASP A 567 -9.49 39.65 -11.94
N GLU A 568 -10.14 40.45 -12.80
CA GLU A 568 -11.53 40.26 -13.21
C GLU A 568 -11.73 38.98 -14.04
N GLU A 569 -10.83 38.71 -15.00
CA GLU A 569 -10.87 37.49 -15.83
C GLU A 569 -10.68 36.22 -15.00
N ILE A 570 -9.76 36.24 -14.01
CA ILE A 570 -9.58 35.12 -13.07
C ILE A 570 -10.83 34.92 -12.22
N ALA A 571 -11.45 36.00 -11.74
CA ALA A 571 -12.68 35.93 -10.97
C ALA A 571 -13.83 35.33 -11.79
N ASP A 572 -13.96 35.72 -13.07
CA ASP A 572 -14.98 35.16 -13.96
C ASP A 572 -14.73 33.68 -14.28
N ALA A 573 -13.49 33.31 -14.59
CA ALA A 573 -13.12 31.91 -14.83
C ALA A 573 -13.38 31.02 -13.60
N ARG A 574 -13.12 31.54 -12.39
CA ARG A 574 -13.45 30.84 -11.13
C ARG A 574 -14.96 30.65 -10.95
N ARG A 575 -15.77 31.69 -11.21
CA ARG A 575 -17.24 31.57 -11.14
C ARG A 575 -17.77 30.51 -12.10
N ARG A 576 -17.35 30.53 -13.36
CA ARG A 576 -17.77 29.52 -14.37
C ARG A 576 -17.37 28.11 -13.95
N ARG A 577 -16.18 27.95 -13.35
CA ARG A 577 -15.69 26.66 -12.81
C ARG A 577 -16.54 26.17 -11.65
N GLU A 578 -16.92 27.05 -10.73
CA GLU A 578 -17.82 26.73 -9.60
C GLU A 578 -19.23 26.36 -10.09
N GLU A 579 -19.78 27.10 -11.06
CA GLU A 579 -21.07 26.80 -11.69
C GLU A 579 -21.07 25.43 -12.39
N ALA A 580 -20.03 25.15 -13.19
CA ALA A 580 -19.86 23.85 -13.83
C ALA A 580 -19.73 22.71 -12.82
N GLN A 581 -19.02 22.94 -11.70
CA GLN A 581 -18.87 21.95 -10.64
C GLN A 581 -20.21 21.70 -9.94
N ALA A 582 -20.98 22.75 -9.65
CA ALA A 582 -22.29 22.63 -9.04
C ALA A 582 -23.28 21.89 -9.96
N ALA A 583 -23.25 22.17 -11.26
CA ALA A 583 -24.07 21.48 -12.26
C ALA A 583 -23.74 19.98 -12.33
N LEU A 584 -22.45 19.62 -12.33
CA LEU A 584 -22.02 18.22 -12.30
C LEU A 584 -22.48 17.52 -11.01
N MET A 585 -22.33 18.17 -9.85
CA MET A 585 -22.77 17.58 -8.57
C MET A 585 -24.29 17.39 -8.52
N ALA A 586 -25.08 18.32 -9.07
CA ALA A 586 -26.53 18.19 -9.18
C ALA A 586 -26.94 17.01 -10.07
N LEU A 587 -26.29 16.88 -11.24
CA LEU A 587 -26.53 15.78 -12.18
C LEU A 587 -26.22 14.40 -11.56
N LEU A 588 -25.15 14.30 -10.76
CA LEU A 588 -24.78 13.08 -10.06
C LEU A 588 -25.75 12.75 -8.92
N SER A 589 -26.21 13.77 -8.20
CA SER A 589 -27.22 13.62 -7.15
C SER A 589 -28.56 13.12 -7.68
N GLU A 590 -28.99 13.58 -8.87
CA GLU A 590 -30.21 13.10 -9.54
C GLU A 590 -30.15 11.59 -9.81
N HIS A 591 -28.95 11.05 -9.99
CA HIS A 591 -28.71 9.63 -10.22
C HIS A 591 -28.32 8.86 -8.96
N GLU A 592 -28.46 9.46 -7.77
CA GLU A 592 -28.12 8.88 -6.47
C GLU A 592 -26.63 8.53 -6.30
N ILE A 593 -25.75 9.14 -7.09
CA ILE A 593 -24.30 8.94 -7.00
C ILE A 593 -23.74 9.96 -6.02
N ARG A 594 -23.27 9.49 -4.87
CA ARG A 594 -22.59 10.34 -3.88
C ARG A 594 -21.11 10.47 -4.23
N VAL A 595 -20.64 11.70 -4.31
CA VAL A 595 -19.25 12.04 -4.61
C VAL A 595 -18.74 13.04 -3.59
N ASP A 596 -17.47 12.92 -3.22
CA ASP A 596 -16.79 13.93 -2.42
C ASP A 596 -16.61 15.22 -3.26
N PRO A 597 -16.99 16.41 -2.74
CA PRO A 597 -16.76 17.69 -3.41
C PRO A 597 -15.29 17.95 -3.81
N ARG A 598 -14.32 17.26 -3.20
CA ARG A 598 -12.88 17.45 -3.46
C ARG A 598 -12.33 16.61 -4.62
N GLY A 599 -13.12 15.71 -5.21
CA GLY A 599 -12.72 14.91 -6.37
C GLY A 599 -13.38 13.53 -6.42
N GLY A 600 -13.07 12.76 -7.47
CA GLY A 600 -13.52 11.37 -7.60
C GLY A 600 -14.86 11.15 -8.31
N ALA A 601 -15.44 12.18 -8.95
CA ALA A 601 -16.68 12.05 -9.70
C ALA A 601 -16.60 10.98 -10.81
N GLY A 602 -15.52 10.98 -11.60
CA GLY A 602 -15.30 9.97 -12.63
C GLY A 602 -15.21 8.54 -12.09
N GLU A 603 -14.53 8.36 -10.95
CA GLU A 603 -14.41 7.06 -10.27
C GLU A 603 -15.75 6.59 -9.72
N ALA A 604 -16.50 7.48 -9.07
CA ALA A 604 -17.83 7.19 -8.52
C ALA A 604 -18.84 6.80 -9.61
N ILE A 605 -18.82 7.49 -10.76
CA ILE A 605 -19.66 7.13 -11.92
C ILE A 605 -19.27 5.76 -12.46
N THR A 606 -17.97 5.51 -12.62
CA THR A 606 -17.46 4.22 -13.12
C THR A 606 -17.82 3.08 -12.18
N ALA A 607 -17.71 3.29 -10.87
CA ALA A 607 -18.12 2.34 -9.85
C ALA A 607 -19.62 2.07 -9.91
N ALA A 608 -20.46 3.11 -10.08
CA ALA A 608 -21.90 2.96 -10.21
C ALA A 608 -22.31 2.17 -11.47
N VAL A 609 -21.69 2.45 -12.63
CA VAL A 609 -21.91 1.68 -13.87
C VAL A 609 -21.49 0.22 -13.70
N THR A 610 -20.34 -0.03 -13.07
CA THR A 610 -19.84 -1.40 -12.83
C THR A 610 -20.75 -2.16 -11.87
N ALA A 611 -21.22 -1.52 -10.81
CA ALA A 611 -22.16 -2.11 -9.86
C ALA A 611 -23.51 -2.44 -10.53
N ALA A 612 -24.03 -1.55 -11.38
CA ALA A 612 -25.26 -1.79 -12.12
C ALA A 612 -25.13 -2.94 -13.13
N ALA A 613 -23.99 -3.04 -13.83
CA ALA A 613 -23.71 -4.15 -14.73
C ALA A 613 -23.64 -5.49 -13.97
N GLY A 614 -22.90 -5.54 -12.86
CA GLY A 614 -22.82 -6.74 -12.03
C GLY A 614 -24.13 -7.10 -11.30
N TRP A 615 -25.04 -6.13 -11.12
CA TRP A 615 -26.40 -6.42 -10.67
C TRP A 615 -27.25 -7.06 -11.77
N LEU A 616 -27.21 -6.51 -12.99
CA LEU A 616 -27.92 -7.07 -14.15
C LEU A 616 -27.49 -8.52 -14.42
N ASP A 617 -26.17 -8.79 -14.45
CA ASP A 617 -25.65 -10.14 -14.67
C ASP A 617 -26.16 -11.14 -13.63
N ARG A 618 -26.21 -10.73 -12.35
CA ARG A 618 -26.76 -11.56 -11.26
C ARG A 618 -28.24 -11.83 -11.46
N VAL A 619 -29.04 -10.80 -11.74
CA VAL A 619 -30.49 -10.93 -11.97
C VAL A 619 -30.78 -11.83 -13.17
N THR A 620 -30.05 -11.68 -14.28
CA THR A 620 -30.20 -12.55 -15.46
C THR A 620 -29.82 -14.00 -15.15
N ALA A 621 -28.72 -14.23 -14.42
CA ALA A 621 -28.28 -15.57 -14.03
C ALA A 621 -29.27 -16.26 -13.06
N ASP A 622 -29.77 -15.52 -12.08
CA ASP A 622 -30.74 -16.01 -11.11
C ASP A 622 -32.09 -16.32 -11.77
N ARG A 623 -32.54 -15.51 -12.75
CA ARG A 623 -33.75 -15.78 -13.54
C ARG A 623 -33.60 -17.06 -14.36
N ALA A 624 -32.46 -17.24 -15.03
CA ALA A 624 -32.18 -18.45 -15.78
C ALA A 624 -32.14 -19.69 -14.87
N ARG A 625 -31.58 -19.55 -13.66
CA ARG A 625 -31.58 -20.62 -12.65
C ARG A 625 -32.99 -20.92 -12.13
N ALA A 626 -33.78 -19.89 -11.82
CA ALA A 626 -35.16 -20.04 -11.36
C ALA A 626 -36.02 -20.74 -12.42
N ALA A 627 -35.87 -20.39 -13.70
CA ALA A 627 -36.57 -21.07 -14.80
C ALA A 627 -36.24 -22.58 -14.87
N ARG A 628 -34.96 -22.95 -14.76
CA ARG A 628 -34.53 -24.36 -14.74
C ARG A 628 -35.09 -25.12 -13.53
N LEU A 629 -35.03 -24.51 -12.35
CA LEU A 629 -35.56 -25.12 -11.11
C LEU A 629 -37.09 -25.27 -11.17
N ALA A 630 -37.81 -24.33 -11.78
CA ALA A 630 -39.26 -24.42 -11.99
C ALA A 630 -39.62 -25.60 -12.89
N GLU A 631 -38.89 -25.78 -13.99
CA GLU A 631 -39.07 -26.90 -14.93
C GLU A 631 -38.77 -28.24 -14.24
N GLN A 632 -37.66 -28.33 -13.49
CA GLN A 632 -37.30 -29.53 -12.72
C GLN A 632 -38.33 -29.87 -11.64
N ALA A 633 -38.85 -28.86 -10.93
CA ALA A 633 -39.91 -29.05 -9.95
C ALA A 633 -41.18 -29.59 -10.60
N ALA A 634 -41.63 -28.99 -11.71
CA ALA A 634 -42.83 -29.42 -12.43
C ALA A 634 -42.69 -30.85 -12.97
N ALA A 635 -41.54 -31.19 -13.56
CA ALA A 635 -41.27 -32.55 -14.04
C ALA A 635 -41.29 -33.57 -12.90
N SER A 636 -40.64 -33.26 -11.77
CA SER A 636 -40.59 -34.13 -10.60
C SER A 636 -41.97 -34.29 -9.93
N GLU A 637 -42.79 -33.24 -9.90
CA GLU A 637 -44.18 -33.31 -9.41
C GLU A 637 -45.05 -34.21 -10.29
N GLN A 638 -44.87 -34.13 -11.61
CA GLN A 638 -45.59 -34.99 -12.54
C GLN A 638 -45.17 -36.46 -12.38
N GLU A 639 -43.88 -36.73 -12.25
CA GLU A 639 -43.35 -38.07 -11.97
C GLU A 639 -43.92 -38.64 -10.66
N ALA A 640 -43.94 -37.83 -9.59
CA ALA A 640 -44.52 -38.22 -8.31
C ALA A 640 -46.03 -38.51 -8.43
N ARG A 641 -46.77 -37.70 -9.20
CA ARG A 641 -48.21 -37.90 -9.43
C ARG A 641 -48.50 -39.23 -10.12
N VAL A 642 -47.77 -39.53 -11.20
CA VAL A 642 -47.92 -40.78 -11.96
C VAL A 642 -47.57 -41.99 -11.08
N ALA A 643 -46.47 -41.94 -10.35
CA ALA A 643 -46.03 -43.02 -9.47
C ALA A 643 -47.06 -43.28 -8.34
N ARG A 644 -47.61 -42.23 -7.74
CA ARG A 644 -48.68 -42.32 -6.73
C ARG A 644 -49.94 -42.96 -7.29
N GLU A 645 -50.36 -42.56 -8.48
CA GLU A 645 -51.56 -43.10 -9.12
C GLU A 645 -51.40 -44.60 -9.42
N LEU A 646 -50.25 -45.00 -9.97
CA LEU A 646 -49.91 -46.40 -10.20
C LEU A 646 -49.92 -47.21 -8.90
N ALA A 647 -49.31 -46.70 -7.83
CA ALA A 647 -49.31 -47.35 -6.51
C ALA A 647 -50.72 -47.49 -5.93
N LEU A 648 -51.60 -46.49 -6.13
CA LEU A 648 -52.99 -46.52 -5.69
C LEU A 648 -53.83 -47.53 -6.47
N LEU A 649 -53.61 -47.66 -7.77
CA LEU A 649 -54.34 -48.60 -8.63
C LEU A 649 -53.94 -50.06 -8.33
N LEU A 650 -52.66 -50.30 -8.05
CA LEU A 650 -52.12 -51.63 -7.76
C LEU A 650 -52.27 -52.08 -6.30
N ARG A 651 -53.01 -51.35 -5.47
CA ARG A 651 -53.29 -51.82 -4.10
C ARG A 651 -54.05 -53.15 -4.13
N ALA A 652 -53.65 -54.05 -3.24
CA ALA A 652 -54.15 -55.41 -3.11
C ALA A 652 -55.69 -55.47 -3.05
N ASP A 653 -56.34 -54.55 -2.35
CA ASP A 653 -57.79 -54.53 -2.18
C ASP A 653 -58.58 -54.25 -3.47
N ARG A 654 -57.98 -53.54 -4.44
CA ARG A 654 -58.65 -53.14 -5.68
C ARG A 654 -58.24 -53.99 -6.88
N PHE A 655 -56.94 -54.20 -7.09
CA PHE A 655 -56.46 -54.92 -8.26
C PHE A 655 -56.59 -56.43 -8.11
N GLU A 656 -56.22 -57.02 -6.96
CA GLU A 656 -56.35 -58.47 -6.75
C GLU A 656 -57.83 -58.87 -6.79
N ARG A 657 -58.71 -58.05 -6.22
CA ARG A 657 -60.15 -58.28 -6.27
C ARG A 657 -60.68 -58.28 -7.70
N TRP A 658 -60.36 -57.24 -8.48
CA TRP A 658 -60.76 -57.16 -9.89
C TRP A 658 -60.20 -58.35 -10.69
N LEU A 659 -58.93 -58.67 -10.51
CA LEU A 659 -58.26 -59.79 -11.19
C LEU A 659 -58.91 -61.13 -10.84
N CYS A 660 -59.25 -61.36 -9.57
CA CYS A 660 -59.94 -62.57 -9.12
C CYS A 660 -61.38 -62.65 -9.62
N GLU A 661 -62.12 -61.53 -9.67
CA GLU A 661 -63.49 -61.48 -10.22
C GLU A 661 -63.47 -61.85 -11.72
N GLU A 662 -62.56 -61.28 -12.51
CA GLU A 662 -62.37 -61.62 -13.93
C GLU A 662 -61.94 -63.08 -14.11
N ALA A 663 -60.96 -63.55 -13.34
CA ALA A 663 -60.49 -64.94 -13.41
C ALA A 663 -61.59 -65.94 -13.05
N LEU A 664 -62.40 -65.64 -12.01
CA LEU A 664 -63.54 -66.48 -11.63
C LEU A 664 -64.61 -66.49 -12.73
N GLY A 665 -64.84 -65.37 -13.42
CA GLY A 665 -65.74 -65.28 -14.58
C GLY A 665 -65.30 -66.20 -15.72
N LEU A 666 -64.02 -66.14 -16.09
CA LEU A 666 -63.43 -67.00 -17.13
C LEU A 666 -63.47 -68.48 -16.75
N LEU A 667 -63.28 -68.79 -15.47
CA LEU A 667 -63.38 -70.15 -14.93
C LEU A 667 -64.80 -70.68 -14.96
N ALA A 668 -65.77 -69.91 -14.47
CA ALA A 668 -67.17 -70.29 -14.49
C ALA A 668 -67.67 -70.52 -15.91
N SER A 669 -67.27 -69.66 -16.87
CA SER A 669 -67.61 -69.83 -18.28
C SER A 669 -67.05 -71.12 -18.90
N ALA A 670 -65.76 -71.42 -18.69
CA ALA A 670 -65.15 -72.66 -19.19
C ALA A 670 -65.74 -73.92 -18.51
N ALA A 671 -65.98 -73.84 -17.20
CA ALA A 671 -66.64 -74.92 -16.46
C ALA A 671 -68.07 -75.12 -16.93
N SER A 672 -68.79 -74.04 -17.27
CA SER A 672 -70.14 -74.10 -17.81
C SER A 672 -70.21 -74.87 -19.13
N GLN A 673 -69.28 -74.62 -20.06
CA GLN A 673 -69.20 -75.37 -21.32
C GLN A 673 -69.00 -76.87 -21.08
N THR A 674 -68.09 -77.22 -20.16
CA THR A 674 -67.82 -78.63 -19.83
C THR A 674 -69.01 -79.27 -19.12
N LEU A 675 -69.68 -78.55 -18.21
CA LEU A 675 -70.86 -79.04 -17.49
C LEU A 675 -72.04 -79.25 -18.43
N HIS A 676 -72.23 -78.34 -19.39
CA HIS A 676 -73.29 -78.45 -20.39
C HIS A 676 -73.14 -79.74 -21.21
N GLU A 677 -71.92 -80.08 -21.64
CA GLU A 677 -71.66 -81.36 -22.30
C GLU A 677 -71.86 -82.56 -21.37
N LEU A 678 -71.33 -82.50 -20.13
CA LEU A 678 -71.40 -83.61 -19.17
C LEU A 678 -72.83 -83.93 -18.72
N SER A 679 -73.71 -82.93 -18.72
CA SER A 679 -75.11 -83.03 -18.29
C SER A 679 -76.11 -83.17 -19.44
N ASP A 680 -75.63 -83.47 -20.66
CA ASP A 680 -76.46 -83.57 -21.86
C ASP A 680 -77.33 -82.32 -22.11
N GLY A 681 -76.75 -81.15 -21.84
CA GLY A 681 -77.35 -79.83 -22.01
C GLY A 681 -78.19 -79.33 -20.83
N GLN A 682 -78.30 -80.08 -19.73
CA GLN A 682 -79.20 -79.75 -18.63
C GLN A 682 -78.68 -78.62 -17.73
N TYR A 683 -77.38 -78.59 -17.43
CA TYR A 683 -76.81 -77.68 -16.44
C TYR A 683 -75.69 -76.81 -16.99
N GLU A 684 -75.67 -75.57 -16.53
CA GLU A 684 -74.60 -74.60 -16.76
C GLU A 684 -74.16 -73.95 -15.44
N LEU A 685 -72.92 -73.46 -15.38
CA LEU A 685 -72.45 -72.69 -14.23
C LEU A 685 -72.51 -71.19 -14.53
N GLY A 686 -73.00 -70.42 -13.56
CA GLY A 686 -73.04 -68.97 -13.59
C GLY A 686 -72.45 -68.36 -12.33
N LEU A 687 -72.20 -67.05 -12.37
CA LEU A 687 -71.85 -66.26 -11.19
C LEU A 687 -73.01 -65.33 -10.84
N SER A 688 -73.30 -65.24 -9.55
CA SER A 688 -74.22 -64.23 -9.01
C SER A 688 -73.55 -62.86 -8.92
N ASP A 689 -74.32 -61.80 -8.69
CA ASP A 689 -73.83 -60.43 -8.46
C ASP A 689 -72.84 -60.31 -7.28
N LYS A 690 -72.83 -61.33 -6.40
CA LYS A 690 -71.94 -61.41 -5.22
C LYS A 690 -70.71 -62.29 -5.45
N GLY A 691 -70.53 -62.83 -6.66
CA GLY A 691 -69.42 -63.74 -7.00
C GLY A 691 -69.58 -65.16 -6.43
N ASP A 692 -70.82 -65.59 -6.18
CA ASP A 692 -71.12 -66.98 -5.83
C ASP A 692 -71.43 -67.81 -7.06
N ILE A 693 -70.95 -69.06 -7.08
CA ILE A 693 -71.21 -70.01 -8.17
C ILE A 693 -72.66 -70.52 -8.03
N GLU A 694 -73.43 -70.35 -9.09
CA GLU A 694 -74.81 -70.81 -9.21
C GLU A 694 -74.92 -71.79 -10.39
N VAL A 695 -75.93 -72.66 -10.33
CA VAL A 695 -76.27 -73.57 -11.42
C VAL A 695 -77.49 -73.01 -12.14
N ILE A 696 -77.41 -72.97 -13.45
CA ILE A 696 -78.51 -72.66 -14.35
C ILE A 696 -79.08 -74.00 -14.82
N ASP A 697 -80.32 -74.30 -14.43
CA ASP A 697 -81.03 -75.52 -14.78
C ASP A 697 -81.94 -75.28 -15.99
N HIS A 698 -81.56 -75.81 -17.15
CA HIS A 698 -82.31 -75.64 -18.40
C HIS A 698 -83.54 -76.54 -18.48
N ALA A 699 -83.63 -77.60 -17.68
CA ALA A 699 -84.86 -78.41 -17.58
C ALA A 699 -85.99 -77.63 -16.88
N GLU A 700 -85.62 -76.69 -15.99
CA GLU A 700 -86.54 -75.81 -15.25
C GLU A 700 -86.53 -74.37 -15.82
N ALA A 701 -86.59 -74.25 -17.15
CA ALA A 701 -86.68 -72.97 -17.87
C ALA A 701 -85.55 -71.95 -17.55
N GLY A 702 -84.34 -72.45 -17.25
CA GLY A 702 -83.17 -71.62 -16.95
C GLY A 702 -83.13 -71.09 -15.51
N MET A 703 -83.79 -71.77 -14.57
CA MET A 703 -83.80 -71.39 -13.15
C MET A 703 -82.37 -71.36 -12.59
N ARG A 704 -82.01 -70.27 -11.92
CA ARG A 704 -80.75 -70.15 -11.18
C ARG A 704 -80.92 -70.61 -9.74
N ARG A 705 -80.13 -71.59 -9.32
CA ARG A 705 -80.16 -72.13 -7.96
C ARG A 705 -78.76 -72.34 -7.41
N SER A 706 -78.65 -72.42 -6.09
CA SER A 706 -77.37 -72.67 -5.43
C SER A 706 -76.83 -74.06 -5.78
N VAL A 707 -75.53 -74.16 -6.03
CA VAL A 707 -74.80 -75.44 -6.20
C VAL A 707 -75.04 -76.43 -5.05
N ARG A 708 -75.43 -75.95 -3.86
CA ARG A 708 -75.74 -76.79 -2.69
C ARG A 708 -77.03 -77.60 -2.82
N THR A 709 -77.87 -77.29 -3.80
CA THR A 709 -79.16 -77.96 -4.03
C THR A 709 -79.06 -79.12 -5.02
N LEU A 710 -77.88 -79.36 -5.59
CA LEU A 710 -77.62 -80.44 -6.55
C LEU A 710 -77.69 -81.82 -5.90
N SER A 711 -78.12 -82.82 -6.67
CA SER A 711 -78.03 -84.22 -6.27
C SER A 711 -76.57 -84.71 -6.22
N GLY A 712 -76.33 -85.92 -5.69
CA GLY A 712 -74.97 -86.48 -5.60
C GLY A 712 -74.27 -86.63 -6.95
N GLY A 713 -75.00 -87.05 -8.00
CA GLY A 713 -74.47 -87.18 -9.36
C GLY A 713 -74.28 -85.83 -10.07
N GLU A 714 -75.20 -84.89 -9.88
CA GLU A 714 -75.10 -83.53 -10.43
C GLU A 714 -73.93 -82.76 -9.82
N THR A 715 -73.77 -82.87 -8.50
CA THR A 715 -72.64 -82.27 -7.78
C THR A 715 -71.33 -82.82 -8.32
N PHE A 716 -71.28 -84.10 -8.67
CA PHE A 716 -70.12 -84.73 -9.30
C PHE A 716 -69.83 -84.13 -10.68
N GLN A 717 -70.82 -84.02 -11.57
CA GLN A 717 -70.61 -83.40 -12.89
C GLN A 717 -70.14 -81.94 -12.77
N ALA A 718 -70.78 -81.15 -11.91
CA ALA A 718 -70.46 -79.72 -11.73
C ALA A 718 -69.03 -79.52 -11.16
N ALA A 719 -68.63 -80.34 -10.19
CA ALA A 719 -67.30 -80.26 -9.61
C ALA A 719 -66.23 -80.76 -10.59
N LEU A 720 -66.52 -81.80 -11.37
CA LEU A 720 -65.61 -82.31 -12.40
C LEU A 720 -65.38 -81.24 -13.47
N ALA A 721 -66.45 -80.64 -13.98
CA ALA A 721 -66.39 -79.55 -14.94
C ALA A 721 -65.54 -78.37 -14.43
N LEU A 722 -65.72 -78.01 -13.15
CA LEU A 722 -64.98 -76.92 -12.53
C LEU A 722 -63.50 -77.27 -12.27
N ALA A 723 -63.18 -78.50 -11.85
CA ALA A 723 -61.80 -78.95 -11.69
C ALA A 723 -61.04 -78.98 -13.02
N LEU A 724 -61.72 -79.44 -14.09
CA LEU A 724 -61.18 -79.44 -15.45
C LEU A 724 -60.96 -78.00 -15.95
N ALA A 725 -61.94 -77.12 -15.74
CA ALA A 725 -61.84 -75.71 -16.09
C ALA A 725 -60.71 -75.01 -15.33
N LEU A 726 -60.58 -75.27 -14.02
CA LEU A 726 -59.51 -74.75 -13.19
C LEU A 726 -58.14 -75.19 -13.69
N SER A 727 -57.98 -76.49 -13.97
CA SER A 727 -56.76 -76.97 -14.59
C SER A 727 -56.52 -76.27 -15.95
N SER A 728 -57.56 -75.97 -16.75
CA SER A 728 -57.46 -75.35 -18.09
C SER A 728 -57.07 -73.88 -18.09
N GLN A 729 -57.82 -73.05 -17.37
CA GLN A 729 -57.68 -71.60 -17.44
C GLN A 729 -56.50 -71.09 -16.62
N VAL A 730 -56.07 -71.81 -15.58
CA VAL A 730 -54.90 -71.44 -14.77
C VAL A 730 -53.63 -71.37 -15.61
N ALA A 731 -53.48 -72.25 -16.61
CA ALA A 731 -52.34 -72.22 -17.52
C ALA A 731 -52.30 -70.95 -18.40
N GLY A 732 -53.47 -70.38 -18.73
CA GLY A 732 -53.58 -69.15 -19.53
C GLY A 732 -53.58 -67.85 -18.71
N LEU A 733 -53.93 -67.92 -17.43
CA LEU A 733 -54.08 -66.75 -16.56
C LEU A 733 -52.86 -66.47 -15.65
N ALA A 734 -51.99 -67.45 -15.44
CA ALA A 734 -50.78 -67.25 -14.63
C ALA A 734 -49.76 -66.36 -15.36
N ALA A 735 -49.27 -65.31 -14.69
CA ALA A 735 -48.23 -64.43 -15.24
C ALA A 735 -46.88 -65.14 -15.47
N THR A 736 -46.67 -66.28 -14.81
CA THR A 736 -45.49 -67.12 -14.94
C THR A 736 -45.88 -68.56 -15.27
N ALA A 737 -45.15 -69.20 -16.18
CA ALA A 737 -45.32 -70.62 -16.55
C ALA A 737 -45.03 -71.60 -15.39
N ALA A 738 -44.77 -71.10 -14.18
CA ALA A 738 -44.40 -71.87 -13.01
C ALA A 738 -45.57 -72.63 -12.35
N ARG A 739 -46.82 -72.26 -12.64
CA ARG A 739 -48.01 -72.72 -11.89
C ARG A 739 -48.98 -73.58 -12.71
N SER A 740 -48.49 -74.33 -13.72
CA SER A 740 -49.34 -75.19 -14.57
C SER A 740 -49.77 -76.50 -13.90
N LEU A 741 -51.06 -76.81 -13.99
CA LEU A 741 -51.67 -78.05 -13.50
C LEU A 741 -51.66 -79.13 -14.58
N ASP A 742 -50.54 -79.85 -14.67
CA ASP A 742 -50.30 -80.86 -15.74
C ASP A 742 -50.85 -82.26 -15.45
N SER A 743 -51.44 -82.50 -14.27
CA SER A 743 -52.09 -83.78 -13.93
C SER A 743 -53.34 -83.59 -13.07
N ILE A 744 -54.27 -84.55 -13.18
CA ILE A 744 -55.49 -84.68 -12.38
C ILE A 744 -55.68 -86.15 -11.99
N PHE A 745 -55.93 -86.43 -10.71
CA PHE A 745 -56.27 -87.74 -10.16
C PHE A 745 -57.67 -87.72 -9.55
N LEU A 746 -58.53 -88.60 -10.04
CA LEU A 746 -59.93 -88.70 -9.64
C LEU A 746 -60.11 -89.97 -8.79
N ASP A 747 -60.35 -89.83 -7.48
CA ASP A 747 -60.50 -90.96 -6.55
C ASP A 747 -61.98 -91.25 -6.24
N GLU A 748 -62.63 -92.00 -7.14
CA GLU A 748 -64.00 -92.55 -7.05
C GLU A 748 -65.18 -91.56 -6.81
N GLY A 749 -66.36 -91.94 -7.31
CA GLY A 749 -67.58 -91.10 -7.43
C GLY A 749 -68.46 -91.50 -8.63
N PHE A 750 -67.88 -92.28 -9.54
CA PHE A 750 -68.56 -92.81 -10.73
C PHE A 750 -69.67 -93.84 -10.43
N GLY A 751 -69.67 -94.46 -9.25
CA GLY A 751 -70.66 -95.47 -8.86
C GLY A 751 -72.03 -94.91 -8.48
N THR A 752 -72.14 -93.60 -8.24
CA THR A 752 -73.42 -92.91 -8.01
C THR A 752 -74.06 -92.39 -9.30
N LEU A 753 -73.38 -92.55 -10.44
CA LEU A 753 -73.87 -92.14 -11.75
C LEU A 753 -74.69 -93.28 -12.37
N ASP A 754 -75.73 -92.92 -13.11
CA ASP A 754 -76.43 -93.87 -13.96
C ASP A 754 -75.53 -94.26 -15.17
N PRO A 755 -75.81 -95.39 -15.84
CA PRO A 755 -74.98 -95.86 -16.95
C PRO A 755 -74.84 -94.89 -18.13
N ALA A 756 -75.85 -94.06 -18.42
CA ALA A 756 -75.79 -93.12 -19.53
C ALA A 756 -74.88 -91.93 -19.18
N THR A 757 -75.03 -91.38 -17.98
CA THR A 757 -74.14 -90.32 -17.48
C THR A 757 -72.69 -90.79 -17.36
N LEU A 758 -72.47 -92.04 -16.92
CA LEU A 758 -71.13 -92.62 -16.85
C LEU A 758 -70.44 -92.68 -18.22
N ASP A 759 -71.19 -92.99 -19.28
CA ASP A 759 -70.67 -93.08 -20.64
C ASP A 759 -70.26 -91.69 -21.19
N THR A 760 -71.06 -90.67 -20.93
CA THR A 760 -70.74 -89.27 -21.28
C THR A 760 -69.50 -88.77 -20.55
N VAL A 761 -69.38 -89.07 -19.25
CA VAL A 761 -68.22 -88.72 -18.44
C VAL A 761 -66.96 -89.43 -18.94
N ALA A 762 -67.04 -90.73 -19.24
CA ALA A 762 -65.91 -91.51 -19.77
C ALA A 762 -65.41 -90.95 -21.12
N THR A 763 -66.32 -90.65 -22.03
CA THR A 763 -66.01 -90.05 -23.34
C THR A 763 -65.34 -88.68 -23.20
N THR A 764 -65.81 -87.88 -22.25
CA THR A 764 -65.23 -86.56 -21.97
C THR A 764 -63.81 -86.68 -21.42
N LEU A 765 -63.57 -87.61 -20.48
CA LEU A 765 -62.23 -87.88 -19.93
C LEU A 765 -61.26 -88.41 -21.00
N GLU A 766 -61.71 -89.29 -21.90
CA GLU A 766 -60.92 -89.77 -23.05
C GLU A 766 -60.51 -88.64 -23.99
N ARG A 767 -61.45 -87.74 -24.33
CA ARG A 767 -61.17 -86.58 -25.20
C ARG A 767 -60.14 -85.64 -24.57
N LEU A 768 -60.25 -85.42 -23.26
CA LEU A 768 -59.31 -84.58 -22.49
C LEU A 768 -57.92 -85.21 -22.34
N ALA A 769 -57.85 -86.54 -22.27
CA ALA A 769 -56.58 -87.26 -22.28
C ALA A 769 -55.90 -87.22 -23.66
N THR A 770 -56.69 -87.30 -24.74
CA THR A 770 -56.19 -87.39 -26.12
C THR A 770 -55.61 -86.07 -26.62
N SER A 771 -55.99 -84.93 -26.05
CA SER A 771 -55.45 -83.62 -26.41
C SER A 771 -53.97 -83.41 -26.00
N GLN A 772 -53.30 -84.41 -25.39
CA GLN A 772 -51.87 -84.43 -25.02
C GLN A 772 -51.39 -83.36 -24.04
N GLU A 773 -52.27 -82.50 -23.52
CA GLU A 773 -51.87 -81.42 -22.62
C GLU A 773 -51.72 -81.87 -21.15
N ARG A 774 -52.27 -83.04 -20.75
CA ARG A 774 -52.44 -83.41 -19.33
C ARG A 774 -52.44 -84.91 -19.07
N MET A 775 -51.99 -85.28 -17.87
CA MET A 775 -52.13 -86.64 -17.33
C MET A 775 -53.42 -86.78 -16.52
N VAL A 776 -54.31 -87.71 -16.89
CA VAL A 776 -55.53 -88.05 -16.17
C VAL A 776 -55.40 -89.44 -15.55
N GLY A 777 -55.48 -89.51 -14.22
CA GLY A 777 -55.50 -90.76 -13.46
C GLY A 777 -56.88 -90.98 -12.83
N VAL A 778 -57.49 -92.14 -13.04
CA VAL A 778 -58.80 -92.47 -12.48
C VAL A 778 -58.68 -93.66 -11.53
N VAL A 779 -59.14 -93.53 -10.30
CA VAL A 779 -59.36 -94.68 -9.40
C VAL A 779 -60.80 -95.11 -9.56
N THR A 780 -61.02 -96.37 -9.94
CA THR A 780 -62.37 -96.91 -10.10
C THR A 780 -62.44 -98.40 -9.79
N HIS A 781 -63.55 -98.81 -9.21
CA HIS A 781 -63.96 -100.21 -9.09
C HIS A 781 -65.05 -100.58 -10.11
N VAL A 782 -65.50 -99.62 -10.94
CA VAL A 782 -66.55 -99.82 -11.96
C VAL A 782 -65.92 -100.40 -13.23
N PRO A 783 -66.24 -101.65 -13.61
CA PRO A 783 -65.62 -102.30 -14.77
C PRO A 783 -65.85 -101.53 -16.08
N ALA A 784 -67.05 -100.98 -16.28
CA ALA A 784 -67.41 -100.25 -17.49
C ALA A 784 -66.51 -99.03 -17.76
N LEU A 785 -66.05 -98.34 -16.71
CA LEU A 785 -65.11 -97.23 -16.85
C LEU A 785 -63.67 -97.74 -17.00
N ALA A 786 -63.29 -98.75 -16.21
CA ALA A 786 -61.96 -99.36 -16.30
C ALA A 786 -61.67 -99.91 -17.71
N ASP A 787 -62.69 -100.48 -18.37
CA ASP A 787 -62.54 -101.09 -19.68
C ASP A 787 -62.23 -100.10 -20.81
N ARG A 788 -62.65 -98.85 -20.62
CA ARG A 788 -62.49 -97.75 -21.57
C ARG A 788 -61.11 -97.06 -21.49
N VAL A 789 -60.38 -97.25 -20.39
CA VAL A 789 -59.08 -96.61 -20.19
C VAL A 789 -57.94 -97.44 -20.82
N PRO A 790 -57.05 -96.83 -21.63
CA PRO A 790 -56.05 -97.56 -22.41
C PRO A 790 -54.93 -98.19 -21.55
N VAL A 791 -54.56 -97.56 -20.44
CA VAL A 791 -53.56 -98.10 -19.50
C VAL A 791 -54.22 -98.41 -18.17
N ARG A 792 -54.08 -99.65 -17.71
CA ARG A 792 -54.65 -100.10 -16.43
C ARG A 792 -53.54 -100.54 -15.50
N PHE A 793 -53.60 -100.05 -14.27
CA PHE A 793 -52.77 -100.49 -13.16
C PHE A 793 -53.64 -101.31 -12.22
N GLU A 794 -53.45 -102.63 -12.28
CA GLU A 794 -54.17 -103.57 -11.45
C GLU A 794 -53.56 -103.62 -10.07
N VAL A 795 -54.36 -103.32 -9.06
CA VAL A 795 -54.00 -103.38 -7.65
C VAL A 795 -54.63 -104.62 -7.05
N SER A 796 -53.79 -105.59 -6.71
CA SER A 796 -54.18 -106.82 -6.03
C SER A 796 -53.64 -106.83 -4.60
N ARG A 797 -54.25 -107.63 -3.73
CA ARG A 797 -53.82 -107.77 -2.34
C ARG A 797 -53.70 -109.24 -1.99
N ASP A 798 -52.55 -109.63 -1.47
CA ASP A 798 -52.27 -110.97 -0.98
C ASP A 798 -51.83 -110.96 0.50
N ALA A 799 -51.33 -112.09 1.01
CA ALA A 799 -50.83 -112.21 2.38
C ALA A 799 -49.59 -111.34 2.66
N LYS A 800 -48.82 -110.99 1.62
CA LYS A 800 -47.59 -110.18 1.71
C LYS A 800 -47.87 -108.70 1.63
N GLY A 801 -48.98 -108.27 1.02
CA GLY A 801 -49.38 -106.86 0.98
C GLY A 801 -50.21 -106.53 -0.24
N SER A 802 -50.27 -105.24 -0.56
CA SER A 802 -50.81 -104.76 -1.84
C SER A 802 -49.70 -104.79 -2.88
N HIS A 803 -50.04 -105.19 -4.09
CA HIS A 803 -49.17 -105.20 -5.26
C HIS A 803 -49.85 -104.44 -6.37
N LEU A 804 -49.10 -103.66 -7.11
CA LEU A 804 -49.60 -102.99 -8.31
C LEU A 804 -48.88 -103.55 -9.53
N ARG A 805 -49.59 -103.72 -10.63
CA ARG A 805 -49.01 -104.20 -11.89
C ARG A 805 -49.62 -103.41 -13.02
N LYS A 806 -48.78 -102.92 -13.94
CA LYS A 806 -49.25 -102.39 -15.23
C LYS A 806 -49.78 -103.59 -16.03
N ALA A 807 -51.09 -103.63 -16.29
CA ALA A 807 -51.68 -104.61 -17.17
C ALA A 807 -51.06 -104.45 -18.57
N ALA A 808 -50.75 -105.58 -19.23
CA ALA A 808 -50.30 -105.53 -20.61
C ALA A 808 -51.47 -105.03 -21.47
N SER A 809 -51.20 -104.01 -22.29
CA SER A 809 -52.15 -103.41 -23.24
C SER A 809 -52.75 -104.43 -24.19
#